data_AF-A0A6P4II63-F1
#
_entry.id   AF-A0A6P4II63-F1
#
_cell.length_a   1.000
_cell.length_b   1.000
_cell.length_c   1.000
_cell.angle_alpha   90.00
_cell.angle_beta   90.00
_cell.angle_gamma   90.00
#
_symmetry.space_group_name_H-M   'P 1'
#
loop_
_entity.id
_entity.type
_entity.pdbx_description
1 polymer ?
#
loop_
_entity_poly.entity_id
_entity_poly.type
_entity_poly.pdbx_seq_one_letter_code
_entity_poly.pdbx_strand_id
1 'polypeptide(L)'
;MTLSNNVLCLQLQRRLLLVVVTFFLLLSSALAQGEEEEDGPYRGKYLGKLNSYHHQVSGDVYAVNEFTFLIVGFNYDGNGADTFFWSGASNRPGPQGFIVPDEYGKTNILDRYHNKDFTLTLPDRKKITEIKWLAVYDLNNQNNFGDVYIPEDFEPPMPQLGGTFSKRSHNVSSSSIQILDSKTIRIKDFTYDGQGKRTFFWTGVGAQPSSRGSKLPDERGYLDPIRKYNMETIDLQLPGDKTIFDIDWISVYDVADNENYGHVLINDGLNVPPSLVKVIPFEFSLPNCRQLHKDLQVSWEVFGPQITFQLSGQVAANDYMSFGISGSDVSSQMIGSDVVVAYIDEIRGYSVDYNITSLAPCVQVLGQNKGVCRDDVVGGLDSFQLNTYARKDGINTISFRRLLKSSDDGDKEIFLDRSNYVVWAFGQLDSNNEPAFHTYYPKSDIVIDFNTTEPVNDCFAFTSQKETPPQLWERTRITDASVRSFNAYLGPSGGLRGYQGLTGHVSSGLAWYINGYMIPELYLKRGLTYTFKVRGGNNPHSPEHYHPLVITDDPQGGYDRLSDAKQSEIRVLAGVEFTRRGRPKPTAAGPLCLSRYPPNYDRRLDDIFPTFKKFNRSLITECVDEAPALLEITPNITWPDTVYYNSFTHGNMGWKIHIVDSYTNLRNGARPLTWSLAIILLPWMVLQY
;
A
#
# COMPACT_ATOMS: atom_id res chain seq x y z
N MET A 1 81.60 -33.05 28.07
CA MET A 1 80.13 -32.91 28.19
C MET A 1 79.65 -31.78 27.29
N THR A 2 79.70 -31.92 25.95
CA THR A 2 79.34 -30.83 25.02
C THR A 2 78.92 -31.34 23.64
N LEU A 3 78.30 -32.53 23.55
CA LEU A 3 77.80 -33.07 22.27
C LEU A 3 76.36 -33.60 22.32
N SER A 4 75.69 -33.57 23.48
CA SER A 4 74.33 -34.12 23.65
C SER A 4 73.20 -33.09 23.45
N ASN A 5 73.46 -31.79 23.63
CA ASN A 5 72.38 -30.79 23.67
C ASN A 5 71.92 -30.29 22.29
N ASN A 6 72.78 -30.35 21.25
CA ASN A 6 72.40 -29.85 19.92
C ASN A 6 71.48 -30.83 19.16
N VAL A 7 71.58 -32.14 19.43
CA VAL A 7 70.72 -33.15 18.79
C VAL A 7 69.31 -33.15 19.39
N LEU A 8 69.18 -32.93 20.70
CA LEU A 8 67.89 -32.80 21.36
C LEU A 8 67.14 -31.53 20.93
N CYS A 9 67.85 -30.41 20.74
CA CYS A 9 67.25 -29.13 20.34
C CYS A 9 66.68 -29.19 18.90
N LEU A 10 67.41 -29.79 17.96
CA LEU A 10 66.93 -29.97 16.59
C LEU A 10 65.74 -30.94 16.48
N GLN A 11 65.68 -31.98 17.32
CA GLN A 11 64.54 -32.89 17.35
C GLN A 11 63.29 -32.26 17.97
N LEU A 12 63.45 -31.40 18.99
CA LEU A 12 62.33 -30.64 19.55
C LEU A 12 61.79 -29.63 18.54
N GLN A 13 62.66 -28.90 17.84
CA GLN A 13 62.26 -27.93 16.81
C GLN A 13 61.53 -28.60 15.65
N ARG A 14 61.97 -29.80 15.20
CA ARG A 14 61.26 -30.56 14.16
C ARG A 14 59.88 -31.04 14.61
N ARG A 15 59.74 -31.50 15.86
CA ARG A 15 58.44 -31.94 16.40
C ARG A 15 57.49 -30.76 16.61
N LEU A 16 58.00 -29.61 17.07
CA LEU A 16 57.22 -28.39 17.21
C LEU A 16 56.76 -27.86 15.84
N LEU A 17 57.64 -27.86 14.84
CA LEU A 17 57.29 -27.46 13.47
C LEU A 17 56.22 -28.40 12.87
N LEU A 18 56.33 -29.71 13.10
CA LEU A 18 55.33 -30.68 12.63
C LEU A 18 53.96 -30.47 13.28
N VAL A 19 53.93 -30.19 14.59
CA VAL A 19 52.68 -29.90 15.32
C VAL A 19 52.05 -28.59 14.87
N VAL A 20 52.86 -27.56 14.61
CA VAL A 20 52.37 -26.27 14.10
C VAL A 20 51.83 -26.42 12.68
N VAL A 21 52.49 -27.19 11.81
CA VAL A 21 52.04 -27.45 10.44
C VAL A 21 50.77 -28.31 10.41
N THR A 22 50.65 -29.33 11.26
CA THR A 22 49.40 -30.12 11.35
C THR A 22 48.26 -29.32 11.98
N PHE A 23 48.54 -28.43 12.94
CA PHE A 23 47.52 -27.53 13.50
C PHE A 23 47.05 -26.49 12.47
N PHE A 24 47.97 -25.96 11.64
CA PHE A 24 47.61 -25.08 10.52
C PHE A 24 46.81 -25.81 9.43
N LEU A 25 47.17 -27.05 9.09
CA LEU A 25 46.42 -27.86 8.13
C LEU A 25 45.02 -28.25 8.66
N LEU A 26 44.89 -28.52 9.96
CA LEU A 26 43.60 -28.80 10.61
C LEU A 26 42.72 -27.54 10.74
N LEU A 27 43.30 -26.37 11.00
CA LEU A 27 42.57 -25.09 10.94
C LEU A 27 42.12 -24.76 9.50
N SER A 28 42.94 -25.08 8.50
CA SER A 28 42.60 -24.86 7.08
C SER A 28 41.43 -25.74 6.64
N SER A 29 41.34 -26.99 7.13
CA SER A 29 40.21 -27.87 6.86
C SER A 29 38.94 -27.53 7.66
N ALA A 30 39.07 -26.86 8.82
CA ALA A 30 37.92 -26.41 9.62
C ALA A 30 37.31 -25.10 9.10
N LEU A 31 38.04 -24.33 8.28
CA LEU A 31 37.56 -23.13 7.60
C LEU A 31 36.92 -23.40 6.22
N ALA A 32 36.88 -24.67 5.77
CA ALA A 32 36.35 -25.04 4.46
C ALA A 32 34.85 -25.44 4.45
N GLN A 33 34.15 -25.21 5.57
CA GLN A 33 32.69 -25.34 5.68
C GLN A 33 32.13 -24.16 6.48
N GLY A 34 32.42 -22.95 6.01
CA GLY A 34 31.53 -21.82 6.20
C GLY A 34 31.06 -21.44 4.81
N GLU A 35 29.78 -21.61 4.52
CA GLU A 35 29.17 -20.80 3.47
C GLU A 35 29.51 -19.35 3.82
N GLU A 36 30.24 -18.65 2.94
CA GLU A 36 30.41 -17.21 3.07
C GLU A 36 28.98 -16.65 3.14
N GLU A 37 28.56 -16.19 4.33
CA GLU A 37 27.39 -15.33 4.47
C GLU A 37 27.69 -14.09 3.61
N GLU A 38 27.26 -14.13 2.35
CA GLU A 38 27.25 -12.96 1.49
C GLU A 38 26.42 -11.89 2.21
N ASP A 39 27.07 -10.78 2.54
CA ASP A 39 26.55 -9.61 3.24
C ASP A 39 25.47 -8.88 2.40
N GLY A 40 24.34 -9.55 2.14
CA GLY A 40 23.30 -9.12 1.22
C GLY A 40 21.98 -9.90 1.35
N PRO A 41 20.89 -9.37 0.75
CA PRO A 41 19.58 -10.00 0.83
C PRO A 41 19.58 -11.36 0.12
N TYR A 42 18.78 -12.31 0.63
CA TYR A 42 18.62 -13.62 0.01
C TYR A 42 18.19 -13.49 -1.48
N ARG A 43 19.01 -14.04 -2.38
CA ARG A 43 18.92 -13.91 -3.84
C ARG A 43 18.42 -15.17 -4.56
N GLY A 44 18.06 -16.20 -3.81
CA GLY A 44 17.78 -17.54 -4.33
C GLY A 44 18.95 -18.48 -4.09
N LYS A 45 18.95 -19.63 -4.78
CA LYS A 45 19.96 -20.67 -4.57
C LYS A 45 21.19 -20.39 -5.43
N TYR A 46 22.34 -20.23 -4.80
CA TYR A 46 23.61 -20.00 -5.51
C TYR A 46 23.98 -21.21 -6.36
N LEU A 47 24.34 -20.97 -7.62
CA LEU A 47 24.80 -21.99 -8.56
C LEU A 47 26.31 -21.97 -8.74
N GLY A 48 26.92 -20.79 -8.65
CA GLY A 48 28.36 -20.61 -8.80
C GLY A 48 28.72 -19.34 -9.56
N LYS A 49 30.02 -19.05 -9.55
CA LYS A 49 30.62 -17.99 -10.34
C LYS A 49 30.83 -18.43 -11.79
N LEU A 50 30.58 -17.53 -12.74
CA LEU A 50 30.91 -17.77 -14.15
C LEU A 50 32.42 -18.01 -14.30
N ASN A 51 32.76 -19.16 -14.86
CA ASN A 51 34.12 -19.47 -15.29
C ASN A 51 34.48 -18.53 -16.44
N SER A 52 35.51 -17.71 -16.27
CA SER A 52 35.94 -16.75 -17.30
C SER A 52 37.00 -17.37 -18.21
N TYR A 53 36.78 -17.34 -19.53
CA TYR A 53 37.76 -17.82 -20.51
C TYR A 53 38.24 -16.69 -21.43
N HIS A 54 37.31 -15.85 -21.89
CA HIS A 54 37.59 -14.73 -22.79
C HIS A 54 36.63 -13.57 -22.52
N HIS A 55 36.92 -12.40 -23.12
CA HIS A 55 36.01 -11.25 -23.15
C HIS A 55 35.55 -10.72 -21.79
N GLN A 56 36.36 -10.96 -20.74
CA GLN A 56 36.13 -10.50 -19.37
C GLN A 56 34.77 -10.94 -18.80
N VAL A 57 34.24 -12.08 -19.26
CA VAL A 57 33.00 -12.65 -18.74
C VAL A 57 33.18 -12.98 -17.27
N SER A 58 32.39 -12.37 -16.40
CA SER A 58 32.37 -12.66 -14.96
C SER A 58 31.00 -12.33 -14.39
N GLY A 59 30.71 -12.85 -13.20
CA GLY A 59 29.47 -12.64 -12.48
C GLY A 59 29.09 -13.88 -11.66
N ASP A 60 28.24 -13.68 -10.66
CA ASP A 60 27.72 -14.70 -9.77
C ASP A 60 26.31 -15.10 -10.20
N VAL A 61 26.05 -16.40 -10.31
CA VAL A 61 24.79 -16.93 -10.83
C VAL A 61 23.99 -17.61 -9.73
N TYR A 62 22.73 -17.23 -9.62
CA TYR A 62 21.75 -17.79 -8.70
C TYR A 62 20.53 -18.27 -9.49
N ALA A 63 19.84 -19.27 -8.97
CA ALA A 63 18.50 -19.62 -9.42
C ALA A 63 17.48 -18.93 -8.52
N VAL A 64 16.60 -18.13 -9.12
CA VAL A 64 15.49 -17.43 -8.45
C VAL A 64 14.28 -18.36 -8.31
N ASN A 65 14.02 -19.16 -9.35
CA ASN A 65 12.95 -20.15 -9.39
C ASN A 65 13.29 -21.23 -10.44
N GLU A 66 12.34 -22.11 -10.76
CA GLU A 66 12.54 -23.20 -11.74
C GLU A 66 12.83 -22.75 -13.19
N PHE A 67 12.64 -21.47 -13.53
CA PHE A 67 12.79 -20.92 -14.89
C PHE A 67 13.79 -19.78 -15.00
N THR A 68 14.20 -19.17 -13.89
CA THR A 68 14.82 -17.85 -13.89
C THR A 68 16.15 -17.86 -13.15
N PHE A 69 17.20 -17.40 -13.83
CA PHE A 69 18.48 -17.09 -13.23
C PHE A 69 18.55 -15.62 -12.81
N LEU A 70 19.29 -15.32 -11.75
CA LEU A 70 19.78 -14.00 -11.43
C LEU A 70 21.30 -14.01 -11.61
N ILE A 71 21.82 -13.06 -12.38
CA ILE A 71 23.25 -12.84 -12.51
C ILE A 71 23.58 -11.53 -11.80
N VAL A 72 24.55 -11.58 -10.88
CA VAL A 72 25.03 -10.43 -10.10
C VAL A 72 26.44 -10.06 -10.53
N GLY A 73 26.69 -8.75 -10.68
CA GLY A 73 28.00 -8.21 -11.01
C GLY A 73 28.49 -8.66 -12.39
N PHE A 74 27.59 -8.83 -13.36
CA PHE A 74 27.95 -9.34 -14.68
C PHE A 74 28.81 -8.35 -15.47
N ASN A 75 29.91 -8.84 -16.04
CA ASN A 75 30.77 -8.09 -16.94
C ASN A 75 30.96 -8.86 -18.25
N TYR A 76 31.02 -8.13 -19.37
CA TYR A 76 31.37 -8.65 -20.69
C TYR A 76 31.83 -7.49 -21.56
N ASP A 77 32.97 -7.63 -22.25
CA ASP A 77 33.63 -6.53 -22.97
C ASP A 77 32.93 -6.07 -24.26
N GLY A 78 31.99 -6.87 -24.80
CA GLY A 78 31.22 -6.55 -26.01
C GLY A 78 31.94 -6.82 -27.33
N ASN A 79 33.13 -7.45 -27.33
CA ASN A 79 33.95 -7.61 -28.54
C ASN A 79 33.70 -8.93 -29.31
N GLY A 80 32.77 -9.76 -28.86
CA GLY A 80 32.37 -10.98 -29.56
C GLY A 80 31.57 -10.70 -30.84
N ALA A 81 31.67 -11.59 -31.82
CA ALA A 81 31.05 -11.38 -33.14
C ALA A 81 29.56 -11.71 -33.14
N ASP A 82 29.19 -12.86 -32.58
CA ASP A 82 27.80 -13.37 -32.56
C ASP A 82 27.50 -14.03 -31.20
N THR A 83 27.60 -13.22 -30.14
CA THR A 83 27.59 -13.67 -28.75
C THR A 83 26.21 -13.59 -28.12
N PHE A 84 25.79 -14.66 -27.44
CA PHE A 84 24.50 -14.78 -26.79
C PHE A 84 24.63 -15.37 -25.38
N PHE A 85 23.61 -15.15 -24.55
CA PHE A 85 23.35 -16.08 -23.46
C PHE A 85 22.85 -17.39 -24.07
N TRP A 86 23.48 -18.48 -23.68
CA TRP A 86 23.35 -19.77 -24.33
C TRP A 86 23.21 -20.88 -23.29
N SER A 87 22.38 -21.87 -23.55
CA SER A 87 22.21 -23.00 -22.64
C SER A 87 21.92 -24.30 -23.38
N GLY A 88 22.20 -25.44 -22.74
CA GLY A 88 21.98 -26.75 -23.33
C GLY A 88 22.04 -27.90 -22.33
N ALA A 89 21.58 -29.07 -22.77
CA ALA A 89 21.55 -30.29 -21.98
C ALA A 89 22.78 -31.20 -22.20
N SER A 90 23.69 -30.81 -23.10
CA SER A 90 24.95 -31.51 -23.34
C SER A 90 25.87 -31.44 -22.12
N ASN A 91 26.82 -32.36 -22.00
CA ASN A 91 27.77 -32.37 -20.88
C ASN A 91 28.78 -31.20 -20.89
N ARG A 92 28.87 -30.44 -21.99
CA ARG A 92 29.73 -29.26 -22.13
C ARG A 92 29.07 -28.21 -23.02
N PRO A 93 29.32 -26.91 -22.80
CA PRO A 93 28.95 -25.85 -23.72
C PRO A 93 29.44 -26.13 -25.14
N GLY A 94 28.55 -25.97 -26.11
CA GLY A 94 28.82 -26.26 -27.51
C GLY A 94 27.69 -25.79 -28.44
N PRO A 95 27.79 -26.07 -29.74
CA PRO A 95 26.83 -25.57 -30.73
C PRO A 95 25.43 -26.20 -30.58
N GLN A 96 25.30 -27.32 -29.86
CA GLN A 96 24.01 -27.94 -29.56
C GLN A 96 23.40 -27.36 -28.28
N GLY A 97 22.93 -26.11 -28.38
CA GLY A 97 22.18 -25.42 -27.33
C GLY A 97 21.06 -24.55 -27.90
N PHE A 98 20.57 -23.61 -27.10
CA PHE A 98 19.57 -22.63 -27.49
C PHE A 98 19.86 -21.26 -26.87
N ILE A 99 19.36 -20.20 -27.52
CA ILE A 99 19.49 -18.82 -27.04
C ILE A 99 18.60 -18.63 -25.82
N VAL A 100 19.19 -18.11 -24.74
CA VAL A 100 18.43 -17.56 -23.60
C VAL A 100 18.22 -16.07 -23.87
N PRO A 101 16.97 -15.57 -23.88
CA PRO A 101 16.70 -14.15 -24.06
C PRO A 101 17.38 -13.30 -22.98
N ASP A 102 17.81 -12.09 -23.36
CA ASP A 102 18.39 -11.09 -22.46
C ASP A 102 17.38 -10.57 -21.42
N GLU A 103 17.80 -9.63 -20.57
CA GLU A 103 16.98 -9.04 -19.52
C GLU A 103 15.74 -8.26 -20.03
N TYR A 104 15.69 -7.97 -21.33
CA TYR A 104 14.57 -7.33 -22.01
C TYR A 104 13.73 -8.33 -22.82
N GLY A 105 14.04 -9.62 -22.74
CA GLY A 105 13.38 -10.68 -23.49
C GLY A 105 13.75 -10.72 -24.98
N LYS A 106 14.89 -10.14 -25.37
CA LYS A 106 15.38 -10.12 -26.75
C LYS A 106 16.42 -11.21 -26.97
N THR A 107 16.50 -11.70 -28.19
CA THR A 107 17.48 -12.71 -28.62
C THR A 107 18.47 -12.12 -29.62
N ASN A 108 18.90 -10.88 -29.36
CA ASN A 108 19.89 -10.18 -30.17
C ASN A 108 21.31 -10.49 -29.68
N ILE A 109 22.31 -10.16 -30.49
CA ILE A 109 23.71 -10.21 -30.09
C ILE A 109 23.90 -9.34 -28.83
N LEU A 110 24.64 -9.86 -27.87
CA LEU A 110 24.90 -9.17 -26.60
C LEU A 110 25.77 -7.93 -26.81
N ASP A 111 25.28 -6.82 -26.26
CA ASP A 111 26.07 -5.60 -26.08
C ASP A 111 27.05 -5.75 -24.92
N ARG A 112 27.86 -4.71 -24.68
CA ARG A 112 28.78 -4.64 -23.54
C ARG A 112 28.01 -4.55 -22.21
N TYR A 113 28.45 -5.32 -21.21
CA TYR A 113 27.94 -5.26 -19.83
C TYR A 113 29.04 -4.80 -18.87
N HIS A 114 28.68 -3.95 -17.90
CA HIS A 114 29.59 -3.46 -16.87
C HIS A 114 28.93 -3.52 -15.49
N ASN A 115 29.39 -4.45 -14.66
CA ASN A 115 28.93 -4.70 -13.29
C ASN A 115 27.40 -4.60 -13.14
N LYS A 116 26.68 -5.37 -13.97
CA LYS A 116 25.21 -5.29 -14.06
C LYS A 116 24.55 -6.48 -13.38
N ASP A 117 23.48 -6.21 -12.66
CA ASP A 117 22.60 -7.23 -12.07
C ASP A 117 21.33 -7.35 -12.91
N PHE A 118 20.98 -8.57 -13.32
CA PHE A 118 19.76 -8.82 -14.10
C PHE A 118 19.31 -10.26 -14.03
N THR A 119 18.06 -10.51 -14.43
CA THR A 119 17.50 -11.86 -14.51
C THR A 119 17.42 -12.34 -15.95
N LEU A 120 17.61 -13.65 -16.13
CA LEU A 120 17.42 -14.34 -17.41
C LEU A 120 16.36 -15.42 -17.22
N THR A 121 15.32 -15.38 -18.04
CA THR A 121 14.25 -16.39 -18.00
C THR A 121 14.39 -17.35 -19.17
N LEU A 122 14.38 -18.65 -18.89
CA LEU A 122 14.47 -19.67 -19.92
C LEU A 122 13.27 -19.60 -20.89
N PRO A 123 13.51 -19.71 -22.21
CA PRO A 123 12.46 -19.64 -23.22
C PRO A 123 11.59 -20.90 -23.21
N ASP A 124 10.39 -20.79 -23.79
CA ASP A 124 9.42 -21.88 -23.97
C ASP A 124 9.06 -22.64 -22.68
N ARG A 125 9.20 -22.00 -21.50
CA ARG A 125 8.99 -22.63 -20.18
C ARG A 125 9.91 -23.84 -19.92
N LYS A 126 11.09 -23.88 -20.54
CA LYS A 126 12.13 -24.86 -20.19
C LYS A 126 12.57 -24.64 -18.75
N LYS A 127 12.85 -25.71 -18.02
CA LYS A 127 13.28 -25.63 -16.62
C LYS A 127 14.79 -25.61 -16.48
N ILE A 128 15.28 -25.00 -15.41
CA ILE A 128 16.71 -25.03 -15.06
C ILE A 128 17.18 -26.49 -14.88
N THR A 129 16.33 -27.39 -14.40
CA THR A 129 16.65 -28.82 -14.25
C THR A 129 16.75 -29.58 -15.58
N GLU A 130 16.35 -28.98 -16.71
CA GLU A 130 16.43 -29.60 -18.04
C GLU A 130 17.74 -29.27 -18.78
N ILE A 131 18.57 -28.40 -18.21
CA ILE A 131 19.84 -27.93 -18.78
C ILE A 131 20.99 -28.25 -17.85
N LYS A 132 22.19 -28.39 -18.41
CA LYS A 132 23.41 -28.73 -17.67
C LYS A 132 24.33 -27.54 -17.43
N TRP A 133 24.17 -26.47 -18.20
CA TRP A 133 25.02 -25.29 -18.12
C TRP A 133 24.32 -24.05 -18.68
N LEU A 134 24.73 -22.89 -18.18
CA LEU A 134 24.46 -21.56 -18.74
C LEU A 134 25.79 -20.95 -19.15
N ALA A 135 25.87 -20.40 -20.36
CA ALA A 135 27.11 -19.87 -20.92
C ALA A 135 26.90 -18.55 -21.67
N VAL A 136 27.99 -17.79 -21.79
CA VAL A 136 28.14 -16.70 -22.76
C VAL A 136 28.92 -17.27 -23.93
N TYR A 137 28.26 -17.44 -25.08
CA TYR A 137 28.78 -18.24 -26.19
C TYR A 137 28.70 -17.48 -27.51
N ASP A 138 29.80 -17.50 -28.27
CA ASP A 138 29.87 -16.96 -29.63
C ASP A 138 29.57 -18.09 -30.64
N LEU A 139 28.43 -17.98 -31.33
CA LEU A 139 27.98 -18.99 -32.28
C LEU A 139 28.78 -18.99 -33.58
N ASN A 140 29.34 -17.85 -33.98
CA ASN A 140 30.12 -17.74 -35.21
C ASN A 140 31.47 -18.44 -35.06
N ASN A 141 32.16 -18.21 -33.94
CA ASN A 141 33.45 -18.83 -33.65
C ASN A 141 33.35 -20.16 -32.88
N GLN A 142 32.13 -20.57 -32.50
CA GLN A 142 31.86 -21.73 -31.63
C GLN A 142 32.68 -21.71 -30.34
N ASN A 143 32.87 -20.51 -29.77
CA ASN A 143 33.75 -20.29 -28.62
C ASN A 143 32.95 -19.97 -27.37
N ASN A 144 33.33 -20.60 -26.26
CA ASN A 144 32.74 -20.37 -24.96
C ASN A 144 33.54 -19.28 -24.22
N PHE A 145 32.91 -18.14 -23.95
CA PHE A 145 33.57 -17.03 -23.27
C PHE A 145 33.47 -17.14 -21.76
N GLY A 146 32.43 -17.80 -21.27
CA GLY A 146 32.32 -18.23 -19.89
C GLY A 146 31.08 -19.05 -19.61
N ASP A 147 31.13 -19.91 -18.59
CA ASP A 147 30.02 -20.81 -18.25
C ASP A 147 29.87 -21.03 -16.75
N VAL A 148 28.70 -21.53 -16.36
CA VAL A 148 28.42 -22.14 -15.07
C VAL A 148 27.68 -23.45 -15.31
N TYR A 149 28.05 -24.49 -14.58
CA TYR A 149 27.38 -25.79 -14.62
C TYR A 149 26.29 -25.87 -13.56
N ILE A 150 25.19 -26.55 -13.90
CA ILE A 150 24.08 -26.80 -12.99
C ILE A 150 24.29 -28.20 -12.38
N PRO A 151 24.29 -28.33 -11.05
CA PRO A 151 24.44 -29.64 -10.40
C PRO A 151 23.35 -30.63 -10.82
N GLU A 152 23.66 -31.92 -10.93
CA GLU A 152 22.67 -32.94 -11.36
C GLU A 152 21.51 -33.09 -10.36
N ASP A 153 21.79 -32.93 -9.05
CA ASP A 153 20.78 -32.95 -7.97
C ASP A 153 20.27 -31.54 -7.61
N PHE A 154 20.30 -30.61 -8.58
CA PHE A 154 19.88 -29.24 -8.34
C PHE A 154 18.36 -29.13 -8.16
N GLU A 155 17.93 -28.78 -6.95
CA GLU A 155 16.55 -28.39 -6.68
C GLU A 155 16.38 -26.86 -6.77
N PRO A 156 15.60 -26.34 -7.73
CA PRO A 156 15.32 -24.91 -7.83
C PRO A 156 14.42 -24.43 -6.69
N PRO A 157 14.55 -23.16 -6.27
CA PRO A 157 13.63 -22.59 -5.28
C PRO A 157 12.18 -22.57 -5.80
N MET A 158 11.24 -22.98 -4.95
CA MET A 158 9.81 -22.99 -5.30
C MET A 158 8.93 -22.76 -4.06
N PRO A 159 7.71 -22.23 -4.21
CA PRO A 159 6.79 -22.09 -3.08
C PRO A 159 6.59 -23.43 -2.36
N GLN A 160 6.74 -23.44 -1.04
CA GLN A 160 6.67 -24.65 -0.23
C GLN A 160 5.42 -24.69 0.64
N LEU A 161 4.90 -25.89 0.89
CA LEU A 161 3.82 -26.11 1.84
C LEU A 161 4.39 -26.21 3.25
N GLY A 162 3.79 -25.47 4.19
CA GLY A 162 4.08 -25.58 5.61
C GLY A 162 3.00 -26.35 6.37
N GLY A 163 3.05 -26.25 7.70
CA GLY A 163 2.05 -26.85 8.59
C GLY A 163 0.68 -26.18 8.54
N THR A 164 -0.23 -26.67 9.39
CA THR A 164 -1.55 -26.08 9.65
C THR A 164 -1.56 -25.46 11.04
N PHE A 165 -2.31 -24.37 11.25
CA PHE A 165 -2.44 -23.79 12.59
C PHE A 165 -2.96 -24.81 13.61
N SER A 166 -2.24 -24.91 14.73
CA SER A 166 -2.67 -25.72 15.87
C SER A 166 -3.98 -25.16 16.44
N LYS A 167 -5.00 -26.00 16.62
CA LYS A 167 -6.28 -25.59 17.22
C LYS A 167 -6.17 -25.63 18.75
N ARG A 168 -5.87 -24.49 19.40
CA ARG A 168 -5.81 -24.40 20.87
C ARG A 168 -7.04 -23.71 21.45
N SER A 169 -7.23 -22.44 21.16
CA SER A 169 -8.35 -21.63 21.66
C SER A 169 -8.82 -20.64 20.59
N HIS A 170 -9.91 -19.91 20.87
CA HIS A 170 -10.47 -18.86 20.01
C HIS A 170 -10.75 -19.25 18.54
N ASN A 171 -11.06 -20.54 18.33
CA ASN A 171 -11.34 -21.12 17.02
C ASN A 171 -10.25 -20.89 15.97
N VAL A 172 -8.99 -20.71 16.40
CA VAL A 172 -7.86 -20.54 15.49
C VAL A 172 -7.65 -21.82 14.69
N SER A 173 -7.76 -21.71 13.38
CA SER A 173 -7.51 -22.81 12.46
C SER A 173 -7.22 -22.33 11.04
N SER A 174 -6.57 -23.17 10.25
CA SER A 174 -6.29 -22.93 8.84
C SER A 174 -6.13 -24.25 8.08
N SER A 175 -6.20 -24.17 6.75
CA SER A 175 -5.57 -25.16 5.86
C SER A 175 -4.04 -25.04 5.92
N SER A 176 -3.30 -25.88 5.18
CA SER A 176 -1.83 -25.81 5.14
C SER A 176 -1.36 -24.43 4.67
N ILE A 177 -0.43 -23.82 5.40
CA ILE A 177 0.17 -22.56 4.96
C ILE A 177 1.04 -22.79 3.72
N GLN A 178 1.22 -21.74 2.93
CA GLN A 178 2.11 -21.73 1.78
C GLN A 178 3.17 -20.64 1.98
N ILE A 179 4.43 -21.04 2.01
CA ILE A 179 5.56 -20.12 2.05
C ILE A 179 5.86 -19.78 0.59
N LEU A 180 5.46 -18.58 0.16
CA LEU A 180 5.49 -18.20 -1.25
C LEU A 180 6.89 -17.78 -1.69
N ASP A 181 7.58 -17.02 -0.83
CA ASP A 181 8.94 -16.53 -1.02
C ASP A 181 9.60 -16.30 0.35
N SER A 182 10.80 -15.73 0.37
CA SER A 182 11.56 -15.46 1.60
C SER A 182 10.90 -14.47 2.58
N LYS A 183 9.82 -13.76 2.23
CA LYS A 183 9.13 -12.80 3.10
C LYS A 183 7.62 -13.00 3.22
N THR A 184 6.99 -13.78 2.34
CA THR A 184 5.54 -13.81 2.16
C THR A 184 4.96 -15.18 2.44
N ILE A 185 3.94 -15.22 3.30
CA ILE A 185 3.29 -16.45 3.76
C ILE A 185 1.80 -16.33 3.53
N ARG A 186 1.24 -17.29 2.80
CA ARG A 186 -0.19 -17.39 2.52
C ARG A 186 -0.85 -18.38 3.47
N ILE A 187 -1.85 -17.92 4.20
CA ILE A 187 -2.67 -18.73 5.10
C ILE A 187 -4.03 -18.92 4.43
N LYS A 188 -4.39 -20.17 4.12
CA LYS A 188 -5.67 -20.53 3.50
C LYS A 188 -6.71 -20.94 4.53
N ASP A 189 -7.97 -20.61 4.27
CA ASP A 189 -9.13 -20.95 5.10
C ASP A 189 -8.94 -20.56 6.57
N PHE A 190 -8.27 -19.43 6.83
CA PHE A 190 -7.97 -18.95 8.16
C PHE A 190 -9.25 -18.55 8.90
N THR A 191 -9.35 -18.98 10.14
CA THR A 191 -10.48 -18.71 11.03
C THR A 191 -9.96 -18.30 12.40
N TYR A 192 -10.56 -17.26 12.97
CA TYR A 192 -10.34 -16.77 14.34
C TYR A 192 -11.59 -16.03 14.79
N ASP A 193 -12.05 -16.25 16.03
CA ASP A 193 -13.35 -15.74 16.50
C ASP A 193 -13.39 -14.24 16.83
N GLY A 194 -12.24 -13.58 16.99
CA GLY A 194 -12.15 -12.15 17.28
C GLY A 194 -12.37 -11.77 18.75
N GLN A 195 -12.38 -12.73 19.68
CA GLN A 195 -12.74 -12.47 21.10
C GLN A 195 -11.55 -12.20 22.02
N GLY A 196 -10.32 -12.16 21.49
CA GLY A 196 -9.14 -11.84 22.28
C GLY A 196 -9.04 -10.34 22.59
N LYS A 197 -8.20 -9.99 23.56
CA LYS A 197 -8.07 -8.61 24.07
C LYS A 197 -7.04 -7.82 23.27
N ARG A 198 -5.84 -8.40 23.12
CA ARG A 198 -4.70 -7.81 22.41
C ARG A 198 -4.03 -8.91 21.59
N THR A 199 -4.81 -9.44 20.65
CA THR A 199 -4.40 -10.56 19.80
C THR A 199 -3.76 -10.07 18.52
N PHE A 200 -2.58 -10.57 18.18
CA PHE A 200 -1.85 -10.19 16.97
C PHE A 200 -1.40 -11.43 16.20
N PHE A 201 -1.06 -11.23 14.92
CA PHE A 201 -0.08 -12.13 14.31
C PHE A 201 1.28 -11.88 14.96
N TRP A 202 1.93 -12.96 15.35
CA TRP A 202 3.12 -12.93 16.18
C TRP A 202 4.13 -13.92 15.64
N THR A 203 5.40 -13.55 15.62
CA THR A 203 6.47 -14.39 15.09
C THR A 203 7.71 -14.34 15.97
N GLY A 204 8.49 -15.41 15.99
CA GLY A 204 9.71 -15.45 16.76
C GLY A 204 10.51 -16.71 16.55
N VAL A 205 11.56 -16.83 17.37
CA VAL A 205 12.50 -17.94 17.40
C VAL A 205 12.27 -18.82 18.63
N GLY A 206 12.79 -20.05 18.58
CA GLY A 206 12.64 -21.09 19.59
C GLY A 206 11.57 -22.13 19.24
N ALA A 207 11.54 -23.22 20.02
CA ALA A 207 10.68 -24.36 19.72
C ALA A 207 9.16 -24.12 19.89
N GLN A 208 8.75 -23.05 20.57
CA GLN A 208 7.35 -22.72 20.85
C GLN A 208 7.12 -21.20 20.93
N PRO A 209 5.91 -20.72 20.59
CA PRO A 209 5.54 -19.32 20.76
C PRO A 209 5.68 -18.79 22.19
N SER A 210 6.15 -17.55 22.32
CA SER A 210 6.33 -16.89 23.61
C SER A 210 6.16 -15.36 23.53
N SER A 211 6.12 -14.71 24.69
CA SER A 211 6.06 -13.24 24.81
C SER A 211 7.25 -12.50 24.20
N ARG A 212 8.37 -13.19 23.95
CA ARG A 212 9.57 -12.60 23.34
C ARG A 212 9.52 -12.49 21.82
N GLY A 213 8.44 -12.97 21.19
CA GLY A 213 8.23 -12.75 19.76
C GLY A 213 7.98 -11.28 19.43
N SER A 214 7.69 -11.04 18.16
CA SER A 214 7.47 -9.71 17.59
C SER A 214 6.19 -9.69 16.78
N LYS A 215 5.57 -8.51 16.67
CA LYS A 215 4.36 -8.31 15.86
C LYS A 215 4.67 -8.54 14.39
N LEU A 216 3.77 -9.25 13.72
CA LEU A 216 3.68 -9.36 12.28
C LEU A 216 2.49 -8.50 11.81
N PRO A 217 2.67 -7.53 10.90
CA PRO A 217 1.55 -6.79 10.34
C PRO A 217 0.49 -7.72 9.73
N ASP A 218 -0.78 -7.32 9.81
CA ASP A 218 -1.87 -8.03 9.14
C ASP A 218 -1.80 -7.90 7.61
N GLU A 219 -2.76 -8.49 6.89
CA GLU A 219 -2.80 -8.49 5.42
C GLU A 219 -2.91 -7.09 4.79
N ARG A 220 -3.11 -6.06 5.62
CA ARG A 220 -3.24 -4.67 5.21
C ARG A 220 -2.15 -3.78 5.78
N GLY A 221 -1.27 -4.32 6.63
CA GLY A 221 -0.17 -3.60 7.24
C GLY A 221 -0.45 -3.04 8.63
N TYR A 222 -1.59 -3.35 9.25
CA TYR A 222 -1.87 -2.89 10.61
C TYR A 222 -1.11 -3.70 11.65
N LEU A 223 -0.73 -3.01 12.73
CA LEU A 223 -0.13 -3.57 13.95
C LEU A 223 -1.12 -3.54 15.14
N ASP A 224 -2.38 -3.25 14.84
CA ASP A 224 -3.55 -3.29 15.71
C ASP A 224 -3.92 -4.75 16.05
N PRO A 225 -4.71 -5.00 17.12
CA PRO A 225 -5.30 -6.30 17.33
C PRO A 225 -6.07 -6.77 16.10
N ILE A 226 -5.82 -8.02 15.71
CA ILE A 226 -6.38 -8.58 14.48
C ILE A 226 -7.89 -8.75 14.60
N ARG A 227 -8.58 -8.55 13.48
CA ARG A 227 -10.03 -8.72 13.39
C ARG A 227 -10.45 -10.19 13.44
N LYS A 228 -11.75 -10.43 13.48
CA LYS A 228 -12.34 -11.74 13.20
C LYS A 228 -12.06 -12.18 11.75
N TYR A 229 -11.77 -13.46 11.56
CA TYR A 229 -11.62 -14.09 10.24
C TYR A 229 -12.54 -15.30 10.12
N ASN A 230 -13.12 -15.51 8.94
CA ASN A 230 -14.00 -16.64 8.67
C ASN A 230 -13.70 -17.31 7.33
N MET A 231 -12.88 -18.37 7.36
CA MET A 231 -12.44 -19.12 6.19
C MET A 231 -11.85 -18.22 5.10
N GLU A 232 -11.02 -17.27 5.51
CA GLU A 232 -10.41 -16.29 4.61
C GLU A 232 -9.02 -16.74 4.16
N THR A 233 -8.62 -16.39 2.94
CA THR A 233 -7.23 -16.55 2.50
C THR A 233 -6.53 -15.21 2.64
N ILE A 234 -5.46 -15.17 3.41
CA ILE A 234 -4.68 -13.96 3.69
C ILE A 234 -3.20 -14.20 3.38
N ASP A 235 -2.54 -13.14 2.92
CA ASP A 235 -1.09 -13.12 2.70
C ASP A 235 -0.47 -12.19 3.74
N LEU A 236 0.46 -12.73 4.53
CA LEU A 236 1.22 -11.99 5.54
C LEU A 236 2.64 -11.79 5.04
N GLN A 237 3.15 -10.58 5.22
CA GLN A 237 4.49 -10.19 4.83
C GLN A 237 5.33 -9.90 6.07
N LEU A 238 6.49 -10.51 6.17
CA LEU A 238 7.43 -10.26 7.27
C LEU A 238 7.93 -8.80 7.24
N PRO A 239 8.00 -8.13 8.41
CA PRO A 239 8.34 -6.71 8.48
C PRO A 239 9.83 -6.46 8.29
N GLY A 240 10.17 -5.31 7.71
CA GLY A 240 11.56 -4.86 7.55
C GLY A 240 12.44 -5.84 6.78
N ASP A 241 13.62 -6.09 7.33
CA ASP A 241 14.65 -6.99 6.81
C ASP A 241 14.38 -8.47 7.11
N LYS A 242 13.56 -8.80 8.12
CA LYS A 242 13.22 -10.19 8.50
C LYS A 242 12.72 -11.05 7.34
N THR A 243 13.19 -12.27 7.29
CA THR A 243 12.85 -13.31 6.31
C THR A 243 12.32 -14.56 7.00
N ILE A 244 11.81 -15.50 6.21
CA ILE A 244 11.34 -16.80 6.71
C ILE A 244 12.45 -17.59 7.41
N PHE A 245 13.71 -17.31 7.08
CA PHE A 245 14.88 -17.97 7.66
C PHE A 245 15.21 -17.43 9.06
N ASP A 246 14.62 -16.29 9.46
CA ASP A 246 14.86 -15.65 10.76
C ASP A 246 13.81 -16.04 11.82
N ILE A 247 12.87 -16.94 11.49
CA ILE A 247 11.73 -17.28 12.34
C ILE A 247 11.49 -18.79 12.38
N ASP A 248 11.10 -19.28 13.56
CA ASP A 248 10.82 -20.71 13.79
C ASP A 248 9.32 -20.99 13.87
N TRP A 249 8.50 -19.96 14.10
CA TRP A 249 7.05 -20.10 14.23
C TRP A 249 6.28 -18.81 13.97
N ILE A 250 5.03 -18.98 13.57
CA ILE A 250 4.01 -17.92 13.49
C ILE A 250 2.82 -18.32 14.34
N SER A 251 2.30 -17.38 15.10
CA SER A 251 1.27 -17.58 16.10
C SER A 251 0.17 -16.52 15.98
N VAL A 252 -1.06 -16.91 16.32
CA VAL A 252 -2.08 -15.99 16.81
C VAL A 252 -1.86 -15.90 18.32
N TYR A 253 -1.43 -14.74 18.80
CA TYR A 253 -0.96 -14.57 20.17
C TYR A 253 -1.65 -13.40 20.85
N ASP A 254 -2.21 -13.64 22.03
CA ASP A 254 -2.74 -12.59 22.89
C ASP A 254 -1.67 -12.11 23.87
N VAL A 255 -1.26 -10.85 23.72
CA VAL A 255 -0.20 -10.24 24.52
C VAL A 255 -0.70 -9.83 25.90
N ALA A 256 -2.01 -9.60 26.08
CA ALA A 256 -2.57 -9.20 27.37
C ALA A 256 -2.60 -10.40 28.34
N ASP A 257 -3.02 -11.56 27.86
CA ASP A 257 -3.14 -12.79 28.66
C ASP A 257 -1.92 -13.72 28.50
N ASN A 258 -0.95 -13.34 27.67
CA ASN A 258 0.26 -14.11 27.37
C ASN A 258 -0.06 -15.53 26.86
N GLU A 259 -1.06 -15.62 25.98
CA GLU A 259 -1.65 -16.88 25.53
C GLU A 259 -1.46 -17.09 24.02
N ASN A 260 -1.04 -18.31 23.65
CA ASN A 260 -0.98 -18.76 22.26
C ASN A 260 -2.29 -19.46 21.88
N TYR A 261 -3.10 -18.81 21.03
CA TYR A 261 -4.37 -19.34 20.55
C TYR A 261 -4.20 -20.38 19.43
N GLY A 262 -3.09 -20.32 18.71
CA GLY A 262 -2.70 -21.30 17.71
C GLY A 262 -1.45 -20.86 16.96
N HIS A 263 -0.65 -21.82 16.51
CA HIS A 263 0.60 -21.54 15.80
C HIS A 263 0.92 -22.58 14.73
N VAL A 264 1.85 -22.21 13.85
CA VAL A 264 2.53 -23.08 12.89
C VAL A 264 4.03 -22.96 13.14
N LEU A 265 4.73 -24.11 13.11
CA LEU A 265 6.18 -24.15 13.07
C LEU A 265 6.65 -24.01 11.62
N ILE A 266 7.74 -23.26 11.43
CA ILE A 266 8.44 -23.12 10.16
C ILE A 266 9.55 -24.16 10.14
N ASN A 267 9.68 -24.90 9.04
CA ASN A 267 10.72 -25.92 8.92
C ASN A 267 12.06 -25.24 8.61
N ASP A 268 13.15 -25.83 9.09
CA ASP A 268 14.50 -25.44 8.68
C ASP A 268 14.79 -25.86 7.23
N GLY A 269 15.75 -25.20 6.59
CA GLY A 269 16.25 -25.60 5.26
C GLY A 269 15.28 -25.40 4.11
N LEU A 270 14.37 -24.42 4.21
CA LEU A 270 13.43 -24.09 3.14
C LEU A 270 14.17 -23.65 1.87
N ASN A 271 13.76 -24.19 0.73
CA ASN A 271 14.25 -23.79 -0.59
C ASN A 271 13.13 -23.05 -1.34
N VAL A 272 12.89 -21.79 -0.92
CA VAL A 272 11.83 -20.92 -1.42
C VAL A 272 12.40 -19.79 -2.29
N PRO A 273 11.63 -19.23 -3.24
CA PRO A 273 12.10 -18.13 -4.06
C PRO A 273 12.50 -16.90 -3.22
N PRO A 274 13.43 -16.07 -3.71
CA PRO A 274 13.68 -14.77 -3.10
C PRO A 274 12.47 -13.85 -3.30
N SER A 275 12.20 -13.01 -2.32
CA SER A 275 11.09 -12.07 -2.39
C SER A 275 11.35 -10.92 -3.37
N LEU A 276 10.29 -10.47 -4.05
CA LEU A 276 10.30 -9.24 -4.86
C LEU A 276 10.12 -7.98 -4.02
N VAL A 277 9.84 -8.14 -2.72
CA VAL A 277 9.75 -7.05 -1.76
C VAL A 277 11.11 -6.41 -1.58
N LYS A 278 11.20 -5.10 -1.87
CA LYS A 278 12.41 -4.32 -1.64
C LYS A 278 12.38 -3.71 -0.24
N VAL A 279 13.42 -3.97 0.54
CA VAL A 279 13.63 -3.29 1.82
C VAL A 279 14.24 -1.92 1.54
N ILE A 280 13.65 -0.87 2.10
CA ILE A 280 14.17 0.50 2.02
C ILE A 280 14.82 0.80 3.36
N PRO A 281 16.17 0.85 3.44
CA PRO A 281 16.86 1.22 4.66
C PRO A 281 16.39 2.60 5.12
N PHE A 282 15.96 2.69 6.36
CA PHE A 282 15.45 3.93 6.94
C PHE A 282 15.99 4.10 8.34
N GLU A 283 16.73 5.19 8.56
CA GLU A 283 17.20 5.59 9.88
C GLU A 283 16.36 6.78 10.35
N PHE A 284 15.74 6.64 11.51
CA PHE A 284 15.04 7.74 12.17
C PHE A 284 16.04 8.53 13.04
N SER A 285 15.82 9.84 13.18
CA SER A 285 16.80 10.75 13.80
C SER A 285 16.61 10.99 15.31
N LEU A 286 15.48 10.54 15.87
CA LEU A 286 15.06 10.78 17.25
C LEU A 286 15.22 9.51 18.11
N PRO A 287 15.42 9.61 19.43
CA PRO A 287 15.72 8.46 20.28
C PRO A 287 14.58 7.44 20.38
N ASN A 288 13.31 7.87 20.35
CA ASN A 288 12.17 6.96 20.44
C ASN A 288 11.48 6.81 19.09
N CYS A 289 11.03 5.61 18.74
CA CYS A 289 10.27 5.31 17.55
C CYS A 289 9.18 4.27 17.85
N ARG A 290 7.97 4.57 17.35
CA ARG A 290 6.80 3.70 17.38
C ARG A 290 6.27 3.44 15.97
N GLN A 291 6.22 2.17 15.57
CA GLN A 291 5.55 1.77 14.32
C GLN A 291 4.03 1.78 14.51
N LEU A 292 3.31 2.58 13.71
CA LEU A 292 1.85 2.71 13.78
C LEU A 292 1.15 1.84 12.71
N HIS A 293 1.75 1.76 11.53
CA HIS A 293 1.35 0.96 10.39
C HIS A 293 2.61 0.50 9.65
N LYS A 294 2.58 -0.54 8.80
CA LYS A 294 3.76 -0.93 7.99
C LYS A 294 4.34 0.23 7.17
N ASP A 295 3.48 1.21 6.84
CA ASP A 295 3.81 2.39 6.02
C ASP A 295 3.81 3.71 6.81
N LEU A 296 3.65 3.69 8.14
CA LEU A 296 3.67 4.88 8.98
C LEU A 296 4.33 4.62 10.34
N GLN A 297 5.27 5.49 10.70
CA GLN A 297 5.89 5.51 12.02
C GLN A 297 5.98 6.94 12.56
N VAL A 298 5.97 7.03 13.88
CA VAL A 298 6.20 8.26 14.64
C VAL A 298 7.44 8.09 15.50
N SER A 299 8.36 9.04 15.43
CA SER A 299 9.48 9.13 16.36
C SER A 299 9.42 10.43 17.14
N TRP A 300 9.95 10.44 18.37
CA TRP A 300 9.86 11.61 19.24
C TRP A 300 11.04 11.76 20.20
N GLU A 301 11.24 13.01 20.63
CA GLU A 301 12.13 13.41 21.71
C GLU A 301 11.46 14.48 22.57
N VAL A 302 11.56 14.35 23.89
CA VAL A 302 11.12 15.36 24.85
C VAL A 302 12.34 16.14 25.33
N PHE A 303 12.31 17.47 25.17
CA PHE A 303 13.37 18.36 25.63
C PHE A 303 12.78 19.60 26.32
N GLY A 304 12.94 19.67 27.65
CA GLY A 304 12.37 20.77 28.45
C GLY A 304 10.84 20.79 28.37
N PRO A 305 10.20 21.95 28.09
CA PRO A 305 8.75 22.05 27.94
C PRO A 305 8.26 21.72 26.52
N GLN A 306 9.13 21.20 25.65
CA GLN A 306 8.84 20.92 24.24
C GLN A 306 8.97 19.44 23.93
N ILE A 307 8.18 19.01 22.94
CA ILE A 307 8.31 17.72 22.30
C ILE A 307 8.52 17.92 20.80
N THR A 308 9.50 17.21 20.26
CA THR A 308 9.76 17.13 18.82
C THR A 308 9.25 15.79 18.32
N PHE A 309 8.47 15.83 17.25
CA PHE A 309 8.02 14.65 16.52
C PHE A 309 8.72 14.59 15.16
N GLN A 310 8.83 13.38 14.64
CA GLN A 310 9.11 13.12 13.24
C GLN A 310 8.12 12.07 12.74
N LEU A 311 7.28 12.45 11.78
CA LEU A 311 6.41 11.53 11.05
C LEU A 311 7.15 11.04 9.81
N SER A 312 7.25 9.72 9.67
CA SER A 312 7.83 9.10 8.48
C SER A 312 6.84 8.11 7.90
N GLY A 313 6.50 8.25 6.62
CA GLY A 313 5.55 7.34 6.00
C GLY A 313 5.76 7.18 4.51
N GLN A 314 5.51 5.96 4.05
CA GLN A 314 5.56 5.58 2.65
C GLN A 314 4.22 5.92 1.99
N VAL A 315 4.09 7.18 1.58
CA VAL A 315 2.84 7.76 1.08
C VAL A 315 3.01 8.37 -0.31
N ALA A 316 1.92 8.52 -1.07
CA ALA A 316 1.99 9.17 -2.38
C ALA A 316 2.32 10.67 -2.25
N ALA A 317 2.61 11.32 -3.38
CA ALA A 317 2.99 12.74 -3.37
C ALA A 317 1.86 13.65 -2.84
N ASN A 318 0.59 13.30 -3.10
CA ASN A 318 -0.57 14.09 -2.69
C ASN A 318 -1.23 13.53 -1.42
N ASP A 319 -0.52 12.67 -0.67
CA ASP A 319 -1.03 12.09 0.55
C ASP A 319 -0.54 12.87 1.77
N TYR A 320 -1.42 12.99 2.76
CA TYR A 320 -1.09 13.51 4.07
C TYR A 320 -0.89 12.38 5.08
N MET A 321 -0.09 12.68 6.11
CA MET A 321 0.03 11.91 7.34
C MET A 321 -0.49 12.76 8.48
N SER A 322 -1.28 12.17 9.38
CA SER A 322 -1.79 12.85 10.56
C SER A 322 -1.51 12.07 11.82
N PHE A 323 -1.22 12.79 12.90
CA PHE A 323 -0.93 12.24 14.21
C PHE A 323 -1.30 13.27 15.28
N GLY A 324 -1.81 12.82 16.41
CA GLY A 324 -2.09 13.72 17.52
C GLY A 324 -2.68 13.04 18.75
N ILE A 325 -3.07 13.87 19.71
CA ILE A 325 -3.61 13.42 20.99
C ILE A 325 -5.11 13.16 20.85
N SER A 326 -5.55 12.05 21.41
CA SER A 326 -6.94 11.63 21.39
C SER A 326 -7.87 12.67 21.99
N GLY A 327 -9.11 12.74 21.47
CA GLY A 327 -10.18 13.50 22.11
C GLY A 327 -10.71 12.90 23.41
N SER A 328 -10.19 11.74 23.82
CA SER A 328 -10.57 11.00 25.03
C SER A 328 -9.31 10.59 25.81
N ASP A 329 -9.37 10.71 27.13
CA ASP A 329 -8.33 10.28 28.07
C ASP A 329 -8.37 8.77 28.37
N VAL A 330 -9.37 8.04 27.84
CA VAL A 330 -9.60 6.61 28.15
C VAL A 330 -9.65 5.72 26.90
N SER A 331 -9.55 6.30 25.72
CA SER A 331 -9.60 5.58 24.43
C SER A 331 -9.04 6.45 23.31
N SER A 332 -8.62 5.85 22.20
CA SER A 332 -8.26 6.57 20.97
C SER A 332 -9.53 7.03 20.24
N GLN A 333 -9.77 8.33 20.20
CA GLN A 333 -10.97 8.93 19.64
C GLN A 333 -10.61 10.14 18.78
N MET A 334 -11.06 10.12 17.51
CA MET A 334 -10.85 11.20 16.55
C MET A 334 -11.69 12.44 16.86
N ILE A 335 -12.92 12.29 17.35
CA ILE A 335 -13.74 13.45 17.75
C ILE A 335 -13.13 14.06 19.02
N GLY A 336 -12.84 15.35 18.97
CA GLY A 336 -12.23 16.12 20.05
C GLY A 336 -10.70 16.03 20.09
N SER A 337 -10.07 15.35 19.13
CA SER A 337 -8.61 15.26 19.06
C SER A 337 -7.98 16.54 18.53
N ASP A 338 -6.76 16.79 18.98
CA ASP A 338 -5.83 17.81 18.51
C ASP A 338 -4.77 17.07 17.68
N VAL A 339 -4.73 17.35 16.37
CA VAL A 339 -3.88 16.61 15.43
C VAL A 339 -3.12 17.53 14.50
N VAL A 340 -1.88 17.15 14.20
CA VAL A 340 -1.17 17.71 13.06
C VAL A 340 -1.57 16.98 11.78
N VAL A 341 -1.72 17.72 10.68
CA VAL A 341 -1.80 17.20 9.32
C VAL A 341 -0.53 17.63 8.59
N ALA A 342 0.32 16.65 8.28
CA ALA A 342 1.63 16.85 7.69
C ALA A 342 1.69 16.29 6.26
N TYR A 343 2.17 17.08 5.32
CA TYR A 343 2.32 16.68 3.91
C TYR A 343 3.44 17.48 3.22
N ILE A 344 3.85 17.03 2.04
CA ILE A 344 4.80 17.74 1.18
C ILE A 344 4.08 18.06 -0.13
N ASP A 345 3.95 19.35 -0.44
CA ASP A 345 3.42 19.83 -1.71
C ASP A 345 4.57 20.33 -2.58
N GLU A 346 4.83 19.61 -3.67
CA GLU A 346 5.97 19.77 -4.57
C GLU A 346 7.33 19.82 -3.85
N ILE A 347 7.72 20.99 -3.39
CA ILE A 347 9.01 21.30 -2.74
C ILE A 347 8.87 21.85 -1.32
N ARG A 348 7.64 21.96 -0.78
CA ARG A 348 7.38 22.55 0.54
C ARG A 348 6.75 21.53 1.47
N GLY A 349 7.31 21.41 2.67
CA GLY A 349 6.68 20.67 3.77
C GLY A 349 5.69 21.54 4.54
N TYR A 350 4.64 20.91 5.03
CA TYR A 350 3.59 21.50 5.85
C TYR A 350 3.38 20.65 7.11
N SER A 351 3.12 21.30 8.24
CA SER A 351 2.65 20.71 9.49
C SER A 351 1.56 21.62 10.03
N VAL A 352 0.31 21.32 9.70
CA VAL A 352 -0.83 22.21 9.97
C VAL A 352 -1.61 21.68 11.14
N ASP A 353 -1.94 22.55 12.09
CA ASP A 353 -2.75 22.22 13.26
C ASP A 353 -4.24 22.11 12.93
N TYR A 354 -4.89 21.07 13.47
CA TYR A 354 -6.30 20.76 13.23
C TYR A 354 -7.03 20.37 14.52
N ASN A 355 -8.14 21.06 14.73
CA ASN A 355 -9.15 20.77 15.74
C ASN A 355 -10.32 20.00 15.12
N ILE A 356 -10.61 18.81 15.66
CA ILE A 356 -11.65 17.93 15.15
C ILE A 356 -12.88 17.96 16.05
N THR A 357 -13.97 18.55 15.57
CA THR A 357 -15.24 18.66 16.32
C THR A 357 -16.36 17.75 15.79
N SER A 358 -16.26 17.26 14.55
CA SER A 358 -17.20 16.31 13.95
C SER A 358 -16.57 15.56 12.78
N LEU A 359 -17.18 14.47 12.34
CA LEU A 359 -16.67 13.60 11.26
C LEU A 359 -17.08 14.12 9.87
N ALA A 360 -16.85 15.41 9.64
CA ALA A 360 -17.13 16.12 8.39
C ALA A 360 -15.94 17.02 8.02
N PRO A 361 -15.77 17.39 6.73
CA PRO A 361 -14.89 18.49 6.36
C PRO A 361 -15.27 19.77 7.09
N CYS A 362 -14.34 20.73 7.17
CA CYS A 362 -14.64 22.00 7.84
C CYS A 362 -15.77 22.76 7.12
N VAL A 363 -16.91 22.90 7.80
CA VAL A 363 -18.12 23.57 7.28
C VAL A 363 -18.65 24.60 8.29
N GLN A 364 -19.29 25.65 7.78
CA GLN A 364 -19.86 26.69 8.62
C GLN A 364 -21.27 26.31 9.07
N VAL A 365 -21.45 26.09 10.37
CA VAL A 365 -22.73 25.80 11.03
C VAL A 365 -23.09 26.99 11.92
N LEU A 366 -24.13 27.74 11.56
CA LEU A 366 -24.60 28.93 12.30
C LEU A 366 -23.51 29.98 12.57
N GLY A 367 -22.59 30.17 11.63
CA GLY A 367 -21.50 31.13 11.79
C GLY A 367 -20.27 30.59 12.51
N GLN A 368 -20.29 29.33 12.98
CA GLN A 368 -19.14 28.66 13.58
C GLN A 368 -18.63 27.56 12.65
N ASN A 369 -17.30 27.42 12.57
CA ASN A 369 -16.69 26.34 11.81
C ASN A 369 -16.71 25.04 12.63
N LYS A 370 -17.21 23.96 12.05
CA LYS A 370 -17.29 22.61 12.64
C LYS A 370 -16.82 21.57 11.64
N GLY A 371 -16.31 20.44 12.14
CA GLY A 371 -15.69 19.41 11.31
C GLY A 371 -14.23 19.20 11.68
N VAL A 372 -13.46 18.73 10.71
CA VAL A 372 -12.00 18.69 10.72
C VAL A 372 -11.51 20.04 10.22
N CYS A 373 -11.28 20.97 11.14
CA CYS A 373 -10.96 22.37 10.84
C CYS A 373 -9.55 22.69 11.26
N ARG A 374 -8.87 23.53 10.49
CA ARG A 374 -7.61 24.14 10.93
C ARG A 374 -7.84 25.08 12.11
N ASP A 375 -6.85 25.19 12.98
CA ASP A 375 -6.99 25.99 14.21
C ASP A 375 -7.18 27.48 13.93
N ASP A 376 -6.45 28.02 12.96
CA ASP A 376 -6.60 29.42 12.54
C ASP A 376 -8.00 29.74 11.99
N VAL A 377 -8.72 28.73 11.48
CA VAL A 377 -10.09 28.85 10.97
C VAL A 377 -11.14 28.83 12.09
N VAL A 378 -10.82 28.23 13.24
CA VAL A 378 -11.68 28.20 14.45
C VAL A 378 -11.28 29.23 15.50
N GLY A 379 -10.27 30.05 15.23
CA GLY A 379 -9.80 31.13 16.11
C GLY A 379 -8.71 30.71 17.10
N GLY A 380 -8.14 29.51 16.91
CA GLY A 380 -6.97 29.00 17.61
C GLY A 380 -5.65 29.46 16.99
N LEU A 381 -4.55 28.98 17.57
CA LEU A 381 -3.18 29.21 17.14
C LEU A 381 -2.59 27.93 16.57
N ASP A 382 -1.84 28.04 15.47
CA ASP A 382 -1.04 26.93 14.96
C ASP A 382 0.12 26.65 15.93
N SER A 383 -0.02 25.58 16.73
CA SER A 383 0.93 25.25 17.80
C SER A 383 2.10 24.39 17.31
N PHE A 384 2.03 23.89 16.08
CA PHE A 384 3.05 23.05 15.47
C PHE A 384 4.04 23.86 14.65
N GLN A 385 5.32 23.78 15.02
CA GLN A 385 6.40 24.45 14.29
C GLN A 385 7.18 23.43 13.45
N LEU A 386 7.11 23.56 12.13
CA LEU A 386 7.89 22.77 11.19
C LEU A 386 9.40 22.98 11.41
N ASN A 387 10.15 21.88 11.51
CA ASN A 387 11.62 21.90 11.62
C ASN A 387 12.28 21.51 10.30
N THR A 388 12.01 20.30 9.81
CA THR A 388 12.64 19.74 8.60
C THR A 388 11.64 18.88 7.83
N TYR A 389 11.86 18.74 6.53
CA TYR A 389 11.09 17.83 5.68
C TYR A 389 11.96 17.30 4.55
N ALA A 390 11.72 16.06 4.14
CA ALA A 390 12.39 15.43 3.02
C ALA A 390 11.49 14.35 2.40
N ARG A 391 11.62 14.14 1.08
CA ARG A 391 11.07 12.97 0.39
C ARG A 391 12.20 12.18 -0.24
N LYS A 392 12.38 10.93 0.16
CA LYS A 392 13.42 10.03 -0.38
C LYS A 392 12.84 8.62 -0.52
N ASP A 393 13.09 7.98 -1.67
CA ASP A 393 12.65 6.60 -1.95
C ASP A 393 11.15 6.33 -1.70
N GLY A 394 10.30 7.34 -1.93
CA GLY A 394 8.85 7.25 -1.72
C GLY A 394 8.38 7.49 -0.27
N ILE A 395 9.30 7.78 0.64
CA ILE A 395 9.00 8.08 2.05
C ILE A 395 9.03 9.59 2.26
N ASN A 396 7.96 10.14 2.83
CA ASN A 396 7.92 11.49 3.37
C ASN A 396 8.40 11.44 4.82
N THR A 397 9.37 12.27 5.17
CA THR A 397 9.86 12.47 6.54
C THR A 397 9.68 13.93 6.90
N ILE A 398 8.86 14.22 7.91
CA ILE A 398 8.53 15.58 8.33
C ILE A 398 8.72 15.67 9.85
N SER A 399 9.62 16.55 10.29
CA SER A 399 9.84 16.84 11.71
C SER A 399 9.27 18.20 12.07
N PHE A 400 8.60 18.25 13.23
CA PHE A 400 7.98 19.44 13.79
C PHE A 400 8.00 19.36 15.31
N ARG A 401 7.80 20.49 15.99
CA ARG A 401 7.79 20.57 17.45
C ARG A 401 6.60 21.36 17.96
N ARG A 402 6.18 21.07 19.20
CA ARG A 402 5.20 21.88 19.95
C ARG A 402 5.55 21.91 21.43
N LEU A 403 4.90 22.80 22.17
CA LEU A 403 4.93 22.76 23.63
C LEU A 403 4.12 21.58 24.14
N LEU A 404 4.56 20.97 25.25
CA LEU A 404 3.80 19.92 25.94
C LEU A 404 2.42 20.42 26.39
N LYS A 405 2.38 21.70 26.80
CA LYS A 405 1.16 22.43 27.12
C LYS A 405 1.11 23.69 26.26
N SER A 406 0.10 23.77 25.41
CA SER A 406 -0.12 24.95 24.57
C SER A 406 -0.75 26.10 25.36
N SER A 407 -0.65 27.30 24.79
CA SER A 407 -1.41 28.48 25.23
C SER A 407 -2.80 28.56 24.62
N ASP A 408 -3.08 27.71 23.62
CA ASP A 408 -4.42 27.55 23.06
C ASP A 408 -5.26 26.64 23.97
N ASP A 409 -6.48 27.08 24.32
CA ASP A 409 -7.41 26.30 25.12
C ASP A 409 -8.05 25.15 24.31
N GLY A 410 -7.97 25.20 22.97
CA GLY A 410 -8.42 24.15 22.06
C GLY A 410 -7.49 22.94 22.00
N ASP A 411 -6.22 23.14 22.36
CA ASP A 411 -5.16 22.14 22.29
C ASP A 411 -5.22 21.13 23.43
N LYS A 412 -4.71 19.93 23.18
CA LYS A 412 -4.54 18.89 24.18
C LYS A 412 -3.15 18.92 24.78
N GLU A 413 -3.08 18.84 26.11
CA GLU A 413 -1.83 18.70 26.85
C GLU A 413 -1.25 17.29 26.67
N ILE A 414 0.07 17.21 26.45
CA ILE A 414 0.82 15.97 26.38
C ILE A 414 1.40 15.68 27.76
N PHE A 415 0.90 14.61 28.39
CA PHE A 415 1.29 14.26 29.75
C PHE A 415 2.55 13.38 29.74
N LEU A 416 3.48 13.68 30.65
CA LEU A 416 4.73 12.91 30.82
C LEU A 416 4.70 11.98 32.05
N ASP A 417 3.69 12.12 32.89
CA ASP A 417 3.49 11.35 34.11
C ASP A 417 2.50 10.18 33.94
N ARG A 418 1.87 10.07 32.76
CA ARG A 418 0.91 9.02 32.41
C ARG A 418 0.95 8.71 30.90
N SER A 419 0.33 7.59 30.54
CA SER A 419 0.15 7.21 29.15
C SER A 419 -0.84 8.13 28.43
N ASN A 420 -0.59 8.38 27.15
CA ASN A 420 -1.45 9.20 26.30
C ASN A 420 -2.12 8.33 25.24
N TYR A 421 -3.43 8.46 25.08
CA TYR A 421 -4.12 7.92 23.92
C TYR A 421 -3.86 8.82 22.73
N VAL A 422 -3.50 8.23 21.60
CA VAL A 422 -3.19 8.95 20.37
C VAL A 422 -4.08 8.50 19.23
N VAL A 423 -4.20 9.36 18.23
CA VAL A 423 -4.87 9.06 16.96
C VAL A 423 -3.89 9.29 15.81
N TRP A 424 -4.03 8.50 14.76
CA TRP A 424 -3.27 8.67 13.54
C TRP A 424 -4.13 8.29 12.34
N ALA A 425 -3.81 8.86 11.19
CA ALA A 425 -4.41 8.48 9.93
C ALA A 425 -3.54 8.98 8.78
N PHE A 426 -3.65 8.36 7.61
CA PHE A 426 -3.06 8.89 6.38
C PHE A 426 -3.92 8.52 5.18
N GLY A 427 -3.84 9.34 4.14
CA GLY A 427 -4.65 9.22 2.94
C GLY A 427 -4.44 10.40 2.00
N GLN A 428 -5.21 10.43 0.93
CA GLN A 428 -5.07 11.43 -0.11
C GLN A 428 -5.73 12.77 0.30
N LEU A 429 -5.04 13.88 0.03
CA LEU A 429 -5.56 15.23 0.16
C LEU A 429 -6.61 15.53 -0.91
N ASP A 430 -7.57 16.40 -0.60
CA ASP A 430 -8.50 16.93 -1.59
C ASP A 430 -7.88 18.04 -2.45
N SER A 431 -8.68 18.60 -3.37
CA SER A 431 -8.21 19.66 -4.28
C SER A 431 -7.86 20.98 -3.59
N ASN A 432 -8.21 21.15 -2.32
CA ASN A 432 -7.88 22.32 -1.50
C ASN A 432 -6.71 22.05 -0.55
N ASN A 433 -6.01 20.91 -0.71
CA ASN A 433 -4.99 20.44 0.23
C ASN A 433 -5.53 20.26 1.66
N GLU A 434 -6.81 19.87 1.79
CA GLU A 434 -7.44 19.50 3.06
C GLU A 434 -7.52 17.97 3.19
N PRO A 435 -7.47 17.43 4.43
CA PRO A 435 -7.64 16.01 4.65
C PRO A 435 -9.09 15.57 4.32
N ALA A 436 -9.22 14.68 3.35
CA ALA A 436 -10.48 13.99 3.08
C ALA A 436 -10.65 12.76 4.00
N PHE A 437 -11.58 11.85 3.66
CA PHE A 437 -11.67 10.59 4.39
C PHE A 437 -10.38 9.78 4.19
N HIS A 438 -9.69 9.48 5.29
CA HIS A 438 -8.43 8.75 5.28
C HIS A 438 -8.55 7.33 4.70
N THR A 439 -7.46 6.82 4.13
CA THR A 439 -7.38 5.44 3.62
C THR A 439 -7.00 4.48 4.74
N TYR A 440 -6.07 4.89 5.61
CA TYR A 440 -5.58 4.07 6.72
C TYR A 440 -5.71 4.81 8.05
N TYR A 441 -6.24 4.10 9.05
CA TYR A 441 -6.53 4.59 10.39
C TYR A 441 -6.74 3.41 11.35
N PRO A 442 -6.49 3.58 12.65
CA PRO A 442 -6.60 2.50 13.63
C PRO A 442 -8.05 2.20 13.99
N LYS A 443 -8.30 0.98 14.47
CA LYS A 443 -9.59 0.58 15.07
C LYS A 443 -9.51 0.26 16.55
N SER A 444 -8.29 0.15 17.07
CA SER A 444 -8.02 -0.08 18.48
C SER A 444 -7.39 1.15 19.12
N ASP A 445 -7.38 1.15 20.45
CA ASP A 445 -6.66 2.13 21.22
C ASP A 445 -5.15 2.04 20.98
N ILE A 446 -4.55 3.19 20.68
CA ILE A 446 -3.12 3.38 20.54
C ILE A 446 -2.66 4.23 21.71
N VAL A 447 -1.76 3.68 22.50
CA VAL A 447 -1.24 4.29 23.71
C VAL A 447 0.26 4.48 23.58
N ILE A 448 0.74 5.69 23.88
CA ILE A 448 2.16 6.04 23.89
C ILE A 448 2.52 6.70 25.22
N ASP A 449 3.60 6.20 25.83
CA ASP A 449 4.27 6.83 26.96
C ASP A 449 5.40 7.71 26.41
N PHE A 450 5.22 9.03 26.43
CA PHE A 450 6.21 9.95 25.87
C PHE A 450 7.46 10.13 26.75
N ASN A 451 7.34 9.80 28.04
CA ASN A 451 8.43 9.84 29.00
C ASN A 451 9.01 8.44 29.20
N THR A 452 10.11 8.15 28.52
CA THR A 452 10.75 6.83 28.54
C THR A 452 12.10 6.93 29.25
N THR A 453 12.39 5.96 30.13
CA THR A 453 13.71 5.89 30.81
C THR A 453 14.78 5.33 29.88
N GLU A 454 14.39 4.42 28.99
CA GLU A 454 15.23 3.87 27.93
C GLU A 454 14.57 4.16 26.57
N PRO A 455 15.35 4.40 25.51
CA PRO A 455 14.83 4.59 24.16
C PRO A 455 13.90 3.44 23.74
N VAL A 456 12.65 3.76 23.40
CA VAL A 456 11.71 2.78 22.84
C VAL A 456 11.89 2.75 21.33
N ASN A 457 12.24 1.60 20.77
CA ASN A 457 12.37 1.43 19.33
C ASN A 457 11.75 0.11 18.88
N ASP A 458 10.54 0.16 18.36
CA ASP A 458 9.87 -0.98 17.72
C ASP A 458 9.64 -0.77 16.21
N CYS A 459 10.27 0.25 15.64
CA CYS A 459 10.23 0.55 14.22
C CYS A 459 11.09 -0.41 13.41
N PHE A 460 10.68 -0.66 12.18
CA PHE A 460 11.40 -1.49 11.22
C PHE A 460 11.51 -0.78 9.87
N ALA A 461 12.44 -1.23 9.04
CA ALA A 461 12.64 -0.68 7.71
C ALA A 461 11.38 -0.76 6.86
N PHE A 462 11.12 0.26 6.04
CA PHE A 462 9.99 0.25 5.12
C PHE A 462 10.20 -0.81 4.02
N THR A 463 9.09 -1.25 3.44
CA THR A 463 9.13 -2.23 2.35
C THR A 463 8.29 -1.74 1.17
N SER A 464 8.84 -1.89 -0.03
CA SER A 464 8.17 -1.52 -1.27
C SER A 464 7.97 -2.74 -2.15
N GLN A 465 6.75 -2.91 -2.63
CA GLN A 465 6.39 -3.90 -3.62
C GLN A 465 5.53 -3.23 -4.69
N LYS A 466 5.57 -3.78 -5.90
CA LYS A 466 4.71 -3.29 -6.99
C LYS A 466 3.27 -3.73 -6.71
N GLU A 467 2.49 -2.83 -6.13
CA GLU A 467 1.08 -3.09 -5.87
C GLU A 467 0.27 -3.05 -7.16
N THR A 468 -0.63 -4.01 -7.33
CA THR A 468 -1.64 -3.97 -8.38
C THR A 468 -2.81 -3.11 -7.91
N PRO A 469 -3.22 -2.07 -8.65
CA PRO A 469 -4.34 -1.24 -8.25
C PRO A 469 -5.61 -2.11 -8.11
N PRO A 470 -6.45 -1.85 -7.10
CA PRO A 470 -7.65 -2.64 -6.87
C PRO A 470 -8.60 -2.52 -8.06
N GLN A 471 -9.26 -3.61 -8.42
CA GLN A 471 -10.24 -3.60 -9.51
C GLN A 471 -11.45 -2.72 -9.13
N LEU A 472 -11.68 -1.65 -9.88
CA LEU A 472 -12.79 -0.73 -9.65
C LEU A 472 -14.15 -1.41 -9.75
N TRP A 473 -15.14 -0.91 -9.01
CA TRP A 473 -16.53 -1.31 -9.22
C TRP A 473 -17.05 -0.82 -10.57
N GLU A 474 -18.06 -1.50 -11.11
CA GLU A 474 -18.63 -1.15 -12.41
C GLU A 474 -19.31 0.22 -12.37
N ARG A 475 -18.98 1.09 -13.34
CA ARG A 475 -19.67 2.37 -13.54
C ARG A 475 -21.09 2.13 -14.03
N THR A 476 -22.07 2.58 -13.27
CA THR A 476 -23.48 2.50 -13.67
C THR A 476 -23.88 3.72 -14.50
N ARG A 477 -24.66 3.50 -15.56
CA ARG A 477 -25.23 4.54 -16.42
C ARG A 477 -26.75 4.38 -16.53
N ILE A 478 -27.50 5.44 -16.26
CA ILE A 478 -28.96 5.48 -16.43
C ILE A 478 -29.27 6.18 -17.75
N THR A 479 -29.50 5.38 -18.80
CA THR A 479 -29.76 5.83 -20.17
C THR A 479 -31.20 5.61 -20.64
N ASP A 480 -32.04 4.99 -19.80
CA ASP A 480 -33.42 4.70 -20.13
C ASP A 480 -34.23 5.98 -20.34
N ALA A 481 -34.67 6.18 -21.58
CA ALA A 481 -35.44 7.34 -22.01
C ALA A 481 -36.81 7.45 -21.35
N SER A 482 -37.31 6.42 -20.66
CA SER A 482 -38.58 6.46 -19.91
C SER A 482 -38.42 7.02 -18.49
N VAL A 483 -37.21 7.00 -17.93
CA VAL A 483 -36.96 7.47 -16.56
C VAL A 483 -37.06 9.00 -16.52
N ARG A 484 -37.99 9.49 -15.69
CA ARG A 484 -38.20 10.93 -15.43
C ARG A 484 -38.07 11.31 -13.95
N SER A 485 -38.04 10.31 -13.06
CA SER A 485 -37.91 10.52 -11.62
C SER A 485 -36.71 9.75 -11.08
N PHE A 486 -35.94 10.42 -10.21
CA PHE A 486 -34.75 9.88 -9.57
C PHE A 486 -34.91 9.95 -8.06
N ASN A 487 -34.71 8.83 -7.37
CA ASN A 487 -34.65 8.79 -5.90
C ASN A 487 -33.20 9.01 -5.47
N ALA A 488 -32.92 10.08 -4.74
CA ALA A 488 -31.59 10.47 -4.28
C ALA A 488 -31.50 10.37 -2.76
N TYR A 489 -30.56 9.57 -2.25
CA TYR A 489 -30.28 9.39 -0.83
C TYR A 489 -28.77 9.18 -0.62
N LEU A 490 -28.31 9.08 0.63
CA LEU A 490 -26.89 9.02 0.95
C LEU A 490 -26.43 7.62 1.32
N GLY A 491 -25.17 7.31 1.03
CA GLY A 491 -24.51 6.10 1.50
C GLY A 491 -22.98 6.28 1.52
N PRO A 492 -22.22 5.27 1.96
CA PRO A 492 -20.78 5.39 2.04
C PRO A 492 -20.14 5.45 0.66
N SER A 493 -18.99 6.12 0.55
CA SER A 493 -18.29 6.34 -0.72
C SER A 493 -17.64 5.08 -1.33
N GLY A 494 -17.53 3.97 -0.58
CA GLY A 494 -17.06 2.69 -1.10
C GLY A 494 -15.54 2.60 -1.32
N GLY A 495 -14.74 3.39 -0.61
CA GLY A 495 -13.27 3.25 -0.57
C GLY A 495 -12.58 3.46 -1.92
N LEU A 496 -11.47 2.73 -2.12
CA LEU A 496 -10.63 2.83 -3.31
C LEU A 496 -11.34 2.27 -4.56
N ARG A 497 -12.25 1.30 -4.40
CA ARG A 497 -12.99 0.69 -5.52
C ARG A 497 -14.23 1.47 -5.94
N GLY A 498 -14.79 2.27 -5.03
CA GLY A 498 -15.99 3.08 -5.20
C GLY A 498 -15.69 4.47 -5.74
N TYR A 499 -16.16 5.50 -5.05
CA TYR A 499 -16.11 6.89 -5.49
C TYR A 499 -14.70 7.33 -5.94
N GLN A 500 -13.68 7.07 -5.11
CA GLN A 500 -12.31 7.54 -5.38
C GLN A 500 -11.75 6.92 -6.65
N GLY A 501 -11.81 5.59 -6.79
CA GLY A 501 -11.34 4.94 -8.00
C GLY A 501 -12.18 5.25 -9.24
N LEU A 502 -13.49 5.48 -9.08
CA LEU A 502 -14.37 5.81 -10.20
C LEU A 502 -14.17 7.23 -10.73
N THR A 503 -13.91 8.19 -9.84
CA THR A 503 -13.90 9.62 -10.17
C THR A 503 -12.49 10.22 -10.26
N GLY A 504 -11.51 9.62 -9.56
CA GLY A 504 -10.19 10.19 -9.33
C GLY A 504 -10.15 11.24 -8.22
N HIS A 505 -11.28 11.50 -7.53
CA HIS A 505 -11.41 12.48 -6.47
C HIS A 505 -11.68 11.81 -5.12
N VAL A 506 -11.13 12.37 -4.04
CA VAL A 506 -11.40 11.89 -2.68
C VAL A 506 -12.72 12.44 -2.14
N SER A 507 -13.55 11.54 -1.61
CA SER A 507 -14.82 11.89 -0.97
C SER A 507 -14.62 12.11 0.53
N SER A 508 -15.48 12.92 1.15
CA SER A 508 -15.55 13.08 2.61
C SER A 508 -16.12 11.87 3.35
N GLY A 509 -16.31 10.73 2.67
CA GLY A 509 -16.80 9.46 3.24
C GLY A 509 -18.24 9.10 2.89
N LEU A 510 -19.00 10.04 2.30
CA LEU A 510 -20.37 9.85 1.82
C LEU A 510 -20.48 10.15 0.32
N ALA A 511 -21.41 9.48 -0.34
CA ALA A 511 -21.73 9.68 -1.75
C ALA A 511 -23.25 9.61 -1.99
N TRP A 512 -23.70 10.25 -3.07
CA TRP A 512 -25.08 10.20 -3.53
C TRP A 512 -25.39 8.87 -4.19
N TYR A 513 -26.45 8.24 -3.71
CA TYR A 513 -27.04 7.04 -4.28
C TYR A 513 -28.29 7.46 -5.06
N ILE A 514 -28.31 7.17 -6.36
CA ILE A 514 -29.43 7.49 -7.25
C ILE A 514 -30.05 6.18 -7.73
N ASN A 515 -31.33 5.98 -7.44
CA ASN A 515 -32.08 4.74 -7.76
C ASN A 515 -31.37 3.46 -7.26
N GLY A 516 -30.67 3.54 -6.13
CA GLY A 516 -29.95 2.42 -5.54
C GLY A 516 -28.53 2.18 -6.07
N TYR A 517 -28.06 3.01 -7.01
CA TYR A 517 -26.70 2.98 -7.54
C TYR A 517 -25.86 4.09 -6.92
N MET A 518 -24.61 3.80 -6.54
CA MET A 518 -23.68 4.84 -6.13
C MET A 518 -23.25 5.65 -7.35
N ILE A 519 -23.40 6.97 -7.27
CA ILE A 519 -22.92 7.95 -8.24
C ILE A 519 -23.07 7.59 -9.74
N PRO A 520 -24.25 7.12 -10.21
CA PRO A 520 -24.41 6.73 -11.61
C PRO A 520 -24.33 7.94 -12.55
N GLU A 521 -23.84 7.72 -13.76
CA GLU A 521 -23.96 8.73 -14.81
C GLU A 521 -25.41 8.79 -15.32
N LEU A 522 -25.99 9.98 -15.34
CA LEU A 522 -27.37 10.20 -15.76
C LEU A 522 -27.42 10.77 -17.19
N TYR A 523 -28.36 10.32 -18.02
CA TYR A 523 -28.55 10.86 -19.38
C TYR A 523 -29.93 11.51 -19.51
N LEU A 524 -29.95 12.83 -19.55
CA LEU A 524 -31.18 13.63 -19.62
C LEU A 524 -31.29 14.32 -20.97
N LYS A 525 -32.50 14.41 -21.50
CA LYS A 525 -32.77 15.07 -22.78
C LYS A 525 -33.22 16.50 -22.58
N ARG A 526 -32.71 17.42 -23.41
CA ARG A 526 -33.15 18.83 -23.43
C ARG A 526 -34.64 18.96 -23.71
N GLY A 527 -35.29 19.90 -23.04
CA GLY A 527 -36.72 20.20 -23.16
C GLY A 527 -37.65 19.23 -22.44
N LEU A 528 -37.13 18.23 -21.72
CA LEU A 528 -37.93 17.33 -20.89
C LEU A 528 -37.75 17.67 -19.41
N THR A 529 -38.83 17.53 -18.65
CA THR A 529 -38.84 17.78 -17.20
C THR A 529 -38.51 16.50 -16.45
N TYR A 530 -37.62 16.62 -15.45
CA TYR A 530 -37.19 15.54 -14.57
C TYR A 530 -37.35 15.96 -13.11
N THR A 531 -37.61 14.99 -12.23
CA THR A 531 -37.82 15.24 -10.80
C THR A 531 -36.85 14.39 -9.96
N PHE A 532 -36.01 15.05 -9.17
CA PHE A 532 -35.19 14.40 -8.14
C PHE A 532 -35.93 14.45 -6.81
N LYS A 533 -36.15 13.28 -6.21
CA LYS A 533 -36.71 13.08 -4.87
C LYS A 533 -35.54 12.99 -3.89
N VAL A 534 -35.23 14.12 -3.26
CA VAL A 534 -34.00 14.32 -2.48
C VAL A 534 -34.23 13.99 -1.02
N ARG A 535 -33.37 13.14 -0.47
CA ARG A 535 -33.34 12.74 0.94
C ARG A 535 -31.92 12.80 1.54
N GLY A 536 -31.29 13.98 1.42
CA GLY A 536 -29.93 14.24 1.89
C GLY A 536 -29.81 14.84 3.30
N GLY A 537 -30.93 15.01 4.00
CA GLY A 537 -31.00 15.68 5.30
C GLY A 537 -31.34 17.16 5.20
N ASN A 538 -32.25 17.61 6.07
CA ASN A 538 -32.85 18.94 6.07
C ASN A 538 -32.54 19.74 7.34
N ASN A 539 -31.62 19.25 8.19
CA ASN A 539 -31.20 19.92 9.40
C ASN A 539 -29.91 20.73 9.17
N PRO A 540 -29.97 22.06 8.95
CA PRO A 540 -28.79 22.90 8.70
C PRO A 540 -27.84 23.01 9.90
N HIS A 541 -28.21 22.49 11.07
CA HIS A 541 -27.34 22.44 12.24
C HIS A 541 -26.43 21.20 12.27
N SER A 542 -26.62 20.26 11.34
CA SER A 542 -25.79 19.07 11.26
C SER A 542 -24.63 19.29 10.28
N PRO A 543 -23.37 19.30 10.74
CA PRO A 543 -22.22 19.34 9.83
C PRO A 543 -22.10 18.06 9.00
N GLU A 544 -22.52 16.91 9.55
CA GLU A 544 -22.32 15.60 8.91
C GLU A 544 -23.47 15.16 8.01
N HIS A 545 -24.69 15.68 8.21
CA HIS A 545 -25.90 15.11 7.59
C HIS A 545 -26.81 16.17 6.97
N TYR A 546 -26.27 17.33 6.59
CA TYR A 546 -27.01 18.36 5.85
C TYR A 546 -26.50 18.44 4.42
N HIS A 547 -27.14 17.70 3.50
CA HIS A 547 -26.72 17.63 2.10
C HIS A 547 -27.88 17.93 1.13
N PRO A 548 -28.24 19.21 0.95
CA PRO A 548 -29.12 19.60 -0.14
C PRO A 548 -28.50 19.25 -1.51
N LEU A 549 -29.31 18.78 -2.44
CA LEU A 549 -28.84 18.44 -3.79
C LEU A 549 -28.81 19.67 -4.68
N VAL A 550 -27.70 19.91 -5.37
CA VAL A 550 -27.55 21.00 -6.34
C VAL A 550 -27.04 20.46 -7.67
N ILE A 551 -27.35 21.19 -8.75
CA ILE A 551 -26.82 20.90 -10.09
C ILE A 551 -26.05 22.11 -10.60
N THR A 552 -24.79 21.90 -10.92
CA THR A 552 -23.81 22.92 -11.33
C THR A 552 -23.04 22.47 -12.57
N ASP A 553 -22.29 23.36 -13.19
CA ASP A 553 -21.26 23.01 -14.17
C ASP A 553 -19.91 22.62 -13.54
N ASP A 554 -19.77 22.81 -12.23
CA ASP A 554 -18.61 22.40 -11.44
C ASP A 554 -18.64 20.92 -11.02
N PRO A 555 -17.56 20.13 -11.26
CA PRO A 555 -17.49 18.72 -10.87
C PRO A 555 -17.32 18.47 -9.37
N GLN A 556 -16.78 19.43 -8.61
CA GLN A 556 -16.38 19.19 -7.22
C GLN A 556 -17.57 19.30 -6.26
N GLY A 557 -18.48 20.25 -6.45
CA GLY A 557 -19.57 20.49 -5.51
C GLY A 557 -19.11 21.23 -4.25
N GLY A 558 -19.85 21.10 -3.14
CA GLY A 558 -19.52 21.80 -1.90
C GLY A 558 -19.57 23.32 -2.04
N TYR A 559 -20.50 23.80 -2.86
CA TYR A 559 -20.63 25.22 -3.25
C TYR A 559 -20.58 26.20 -2.08
N ASP A 560 -21.17 25.85 -0.93
CA ASP A 560 -21.21 26.69 0.27
C ASP A 560 -19.83 26.92 0.92
N ARG A 561 -18.87 26.01 0.70
CA ARG A 561 -17.50 26.11 1.24
C ARG A 561 -16.60 27.00 0.40
N LEU A 562 -17.01 27.30 -0.83
CA LEU A 562 -16.21 28.08 -1.76
C LEU A 562 -16.26 29.57 -1.41
N SER A 563 -15.17 30.28 -1.67
CA SER A 563 -15.13 31.74 -1.53
C SER A 563 -16.11 32.42 -2.50
N ASP A 564 -16.55 33.64 -2.17
CA ASP A 564 -17.47 34.41 -3.04
C ASP A 564 -16.95 34.54 -4.49
N ALA A 565 -15.63 34.69 -4.67
CA ALA A 565 -15.00 34.72 -5.98
C ALA A 565 -15.17 33.40 -6.74
N LYS A 566 -14.91 32.26 -6.08
CA LYS A 566 -15.07 30.93 -6.68
C LYS A 566 -16.53 30.60 -6.96
N GLN A 567 -17.44 30.96 -6.06
CA GLN A 567 -18.87 30.82 -6.30
C GLN A 567 -19.33 31.59 -7.55
N SER A 568 -18.78 32.78 -7.79
CA SER A 568 -19.13 33.59 -8.97
C SER A 568 -18.65 33.01 -10.31
N GLU A 569 -17.65 32.13 -10.29
CA GLU A 569 -17.16 31.42 -11.47
C GLU A 569 -18.04 30.21 -11.84
N ILE A 570 -18.87 29.74 -10.91
CA ILE A 570 -19.67 28.51 -11.06
C ILE A 570 -21.10 28.86 -11.47
N ARG A 571 -21.60 28.18 -12.51
CA ARG A 571 -22.97 28.33 -12.93
C ARG A 571 -23.86 27.34 -12.20
N VAL A 572 -24.67 27.84 -11.28
CA VAL A 572 -25.73 27.05 -10.66
C VAL A 572 -26.92 26.92 -11.61
N LEU A 573 -27.28 25.68 -11.92
CA LEU A 573 -28.34 25.34 -12.89
C LEU A 573 -29.64 24.95 -12.19
N ALA A 574 -29.56 24.33 -11.00
CA ALA A 574 -30.72 23.98 -10.19
C ALA A 574 -30.35 23.79 -8.70
N GLY A 575 -31.34 23.91 -7.82
CA GLY A 575 -31.22 23.55 -6.40
C GLY A 575 -30.74 24.67 -5.47
N VAL A 576 -30.51 25.88 -5.98
CA VAL A 576 -30.13 27.07 -5.20
C VAL A 576 -30.96 28.28 -5.64
N GLU A 577 -31.42 29.06 -4.68
CA GLU A 577 -31.99 30.38 -4.86
C GLU A 577 -31.06 31.43 -4.24
N PHE A 578 -30.96 32.60 -4.88
CA PHE A 578 -30.17 33.70 -4.34
C PHE A 578 -31.08 34.70 -3.63
N THR A 579 -30.72 35.05 -2.39
CA THR A 579 -31.41 36.11 -1.65
C THR A 579 -31.18 37.47 -2.33
N ARG A 580 -31.97 38.49 -1.95
CA ARG A 580 -31.76 39.88 -2.44
C ARG A 580 -30.35 40.43 -2.18
N ARG A 581 -29.64 39.86 -1.20
CA ARG A 581 -28.25 40.22 -0.86
C ARG A 581 -27.20 39.36 -1.58
N GLY A 582 -27.62 38.55 -2.56
CA GLY A 582 -26.73 37.67 -3.32
C GLY A 582 -26.31 36.41 -2.58
N ARG A 583 -26.78 36.14 -1.35
CA ARG A 583 -26.41 34.92 -0.62
C ARG A 583 -27.13 33.70 -1.21
N PRO A 584 -26.41 32.60 -1.49
CA PRO A 584 -27.03 31.35 -1.95
C PRO A 584 -27.84 30.70 -0.82
N LYS A 585 -28.98 30.11 -1.19
CA LYS A 585 -29.83 29.31 -0.30
C LYS A 585 -30.25 28.04 -1.03
N PRO A 586 -29.95 26.85 -0.52
CA PRO A 586 -30.36 25.62 -1.16
C PRO A 586 -31.89 25.43 -1.07
N THR A 587 -32.50 24.92 -2.14
CA THR A 587 -33.95 24.67 -2.22
C THR A 587 -34.34 23.20 -2.13
N ALA A 588 -33.40 22.29 -2.38
CA ALA A 588 -33.64 20.85 -2.40
C ALA A 588 -33.09 20.13 -1.15
N ALA A 589 -33.54 20.56 0.03
CA ALA A 589 -33.17 19.96 1.32
C ALA A 589 -34.33 19.10 1.86
N GLY A 590 -34.24 17.78 1.70
CA GLY A 590 -35.27 16.83 2.14
C GLY A 590 -34.85 16.02 3.38
N PRO A 591 -35.77 15.24 3.99
CA PRO A 591 -35.49 14.42 5.17
C PRO A 591 -34.34 13.44 4.95
N LEU A 592 -33.63 13.06 6.01
CA LEU A 592 -32.46 12.18 5.90
C LEU A 592 -32.87 10.74 5.55
N CYS A 593 -32.17 10.16 4.57
CA CYS A 593 -32.21 8.74 4.25
C CYS A 593 -30.77 8.30 3.97
N LEU A 594 -30.25 7.41 4.81
CA LEU A 594 -28.85 7.05 4.87
C LEU A 594 -28.70 5.52 4.89
N SER A 595 -27.98 4.98 3.91
CA SER A 595 -27.41 3.65 4.01
C SER A 595 -26.17 3.70 4.91
N ARG A 596 -26.20 2.96 6.01
CA ARG A 596 -25.11 2.87 6.99
C ARG A 596 -24.61 1.44 7.10
N TYR A 597 -23.41 1.32 7.64
CA TYR A 597 -22.85 0.02 7.97
C TYR A 597 -23.63 -0.62 9.14
N PRO A 598 -23.69 -1.97 9.21
CA PRO A 598 -24.13 -2.64 10.41
C PRO A 598 -23.32 -2.24 11.64
N PRO A 599 -23.87 -2.35 12.86
CA PRO A 599 -23.11 -2.13 14.08
C PRO A 599 -21.83 -2.98 14.11
N ASN A 600 -20.73 -2.40 14.60
CA ASN A 600 -19.40 -3.02 14.72
C ASN A 600 -18.75 -3.48 13.40
N TYR A 601 -19.23 -3.00 12.25
CA TYR A 601 -18.62 -3.30 10.97
C TYR A 601 -17.31 -2.51 10.78
N ASP A 602 -16.25 -3.20 10.33
CA ASP A 602 -14.99 -2.57 9.98
C ASP A 602 -15.02 -2.00 8.55
N ARG A 603 -15.29 -0.69 8.47
CA ARG A 603 -15.30 0.12 7.23
C ARG A 603 -14.04 -0.03 6.38
N ARG A 604 -12.90 -0.37 6.99
CA ARG A 604 -11.68 -0.55 6.23
C ARG A 604 -11.87 -1.68 5.21
N LEU A 605 -12.75 -2.66 5.47
CA LEU A 605 -12.93 -3.84 4.62
C LEU A 605 -13.77 -3.58 3.36
N ASP A 606 -14.23 -2.35 3.09
CA ASP A 606 -15.12 -2.10 1.95
C ASP A 606 -14.55 -2.58 0.60
N ASP A 607 -13.24 -2.51 0.42
CA ASP A 607 -12.57 -2.93 -0.82
C ASP A 607 -12.55 -4.46 -1.03
N ILE A 608 -12.90 -5.28 -0.01
CA ILE A 608 -13.02 -6.74 -0.17
C ILE A 608 -14.23 -7.13 -1.03
N PHE A 609 -15.22 -6.25 -1.17
CA PHE A 609 -16.39 -6.55 -1.98
C PHE A 609 -16.05 -6.50 -3.47
N PRO A 610 -16.33 -7.58 -4.23
CA PRO A 610 -15.99 -7.62 -5.65
C PRO A 610 -16.86 -6.70 -6.52
N THR A 611 -18.03 -6.29 -6.03
CA THR A 611 -18.98 -5.44 -6.76
C THR A 611 -19.74 -4.54 -5.80
N PHE A 612 -20.09 -3.33 -6.26
CA PHE A 612 -20.96 -2.41 -5.53
C PHE A 612 -22.29 -3.06 -5.10
N LYS A 613 -22.90 -3.92 -5.93
CA LYS A 613 -24.17 -4.59 -5.58
C LYS A 613 -24.08 -5.47 -4.33
N LYS A 614 -22.95 -6.15 -4.12
CA LYS A 614 -22.71 -6.94 -2.90
C LYS A 614 -22.48 -6.03 -1.70
N PHE A 615 -21.69 -4.98 -1.87
CA PHE A 615 -21.47 -3.96 -0.85
C PHE A 615 -22.78 -3.28 -0.42
N ASN A 616 -23.60 -2.81 -1.35
CA ASN A 616 -24.86 -2.12 -1.03
C ASN A 616 -25.84 -3.05 -0.27
N ARG A 617 -25.80 -4.36 -0.52
CA ARG A 617 -26.62 -5.35 0.20
C ARG A 617 -26.16 -5.60 1.63
N SER A 618 -24.91 -5.29 1.99
CA SER A 618 -24.44 -5.40 3.38
C SER A 618 -24.79 -4.17 4.22
N LEU A 619 -25.29 -3.10 3.60
CA LEU A 619 -25.68 -1.88 4.30
C LEU A 619 -27.11 -1.97 4.84
N ILE A 620 -27.37 -1.24 5.93
CA ILE A 620 -28.69 -1.04 6.52
C ILE A 620 -29.15 0.35 6.12
N THR A 621 -30.32 0.46 5.49
CA THR A 621 -30.85 1.77 5.04
C THR A 621 -31.92 2.25 5.98
N GLU A 622 -31.71 3.44 6.56
CA GLU A 622 -32.64 4.08 7.49
C GLU A 622 -33.09 5.41 6.90
N CYS A 623 -34.41 5.62 6.82
CA CYS A 623 -35.00 6.81 6.22
C CYS A 623 -36.11 7.33 7.12
N VAL A 624 -36.11 8.65 7.34
CA VAL A 624 -37.19 9.32 8.06
C VAL A 624 -38.47 9.24 7.22
N ASP A 625 -39.58 8.88 7.87
CA ASP A 625 -40.91 8.73 7.27
C ASP A 625 -41.58 10.10 7.02
N GLU A 626 -40.93 10.89 6.19
CA GLU A 626 -41.39 12.20 5.70
C GLU A 626 -41.27 12.25 4.18
N ALA A 627 -42.02 13.14 3.53
CA ALA A 627 -41.94 13.32 2.08
C ALA A 627 -40.57 13.87 1.64
N PRO A 628 -39.98 13.39 0.52
CA PRO A 628 -38.73 13.92 0.01
C PRO A 628 -38.89 15.36 -0.49
N ALA A 629 -37.80 16.13 -0.50
CA ALA A 629 -37.79 17.40 -1.22
C ALA A 629 -37.78 17.13 -2.73
N LEU A 630 -38.55 17.87 -3.51
CA LEU A 630 -38.64 17.71 -4.95
C LEU A 630 -37.81 18.80 -5.64
N LEU A 631 -36.80 18.38 -6.40
CA LEU A 631 -36.06 19.23 -7.31
C LEU A 631 -36.49 18.94 -8.74
N GLU A 632 -37.28 19.83 -9.31
CA GLU A 632 -37.73 19.74 -10.70
C GLU A 632 -36.79 20.53 -11.61
N ILE A 633 -36.35 19.90 -12.70
CA ILE A 633 -35.45 20.51 -13.67
C ILE A 633 -35.94 20.28 -15.09
N THR A 634 -35.70 21.24 -15.97
CA THR A 634 -35.94 21.11 -17.41
C THR A 634 -34.70 21.64 -18.15
N PRO A 635 -33.71 20.78 -18.46
CA PRO A 635 -32.50 21.21 -19.17
C PRO A 635 -32.87 21.87 -20.50
N ASN A 636 -32.38 23.08 -20.75
CA ASN A 636 -32.67 23.84 -21.97
C ASN A 636 -31.42 23.97 -22.85
N ILE A 637 -31.50 24.70 -23.96
CA ILE A 637 -30.38 24.85 -24.91
C ILE A 637 -29.15 25.56 -24.30
N THR A 638 -29.32 26.28 -23.19
CA THR A 638 -28.21 27.00 -22.54
C THR A 638 -27.43 26.14 -21.56
N TRP A 639 -27.94 24.97 -21.17
CA TRP A 639 -27.22 24.08 -20.25
C TRP A 639 -26.01 23.47 -20.98
N PRO A 640 -24.85 23.31 -20.33
CA PRO A 640 -23.74 22.54 -20.89
C PRO A 640 -24.15 21.08 -21.20
N ASP A 641 -23.40 20.39 -22.07
CA ASP A 641 -23.62 18.98 -22.39
C ASP A 641 -23.24 18.05 -21.23
N THR A 642 -22.39 18.51 -20.33
CA THR A 642 -22.05 17.81 -19.08
C THR A 642 -22.23 18.78 -17.92
N VAL A 643 -23.06 18.36 -16.97
CA VAL A 643 -23.31 19.07 -15.71
C VAL A 643 -23.20 18.06 -14.57
N TYR A 644 -23.19 18.52 -13.32
CA TYR A 644 -22.89 17.68 -12.18
C TYR A 644 -23.94 17.85 -11.10
N TYR A 645 -24.46 16.73 -10.58
CA TYR A 645 -25.24 16.76 -9.36
C TYR A 645 -24.29 16.54 -8.18
N ASN A 646 -24.40 17.36 -7.14
CA ASN A 646 -23.53 17.30 -5.98
C ASN A 646 -24.27 17.74 -4.71
N SER A 647 -23.61 17.57 -3.57
CA SER A 647 -24.04 18.17 -2.31
C SER A 647 -23.70 19.66 -2.30
N PHE A 648 -24.62 20.49 -1.78
CA PHE A 648 -24.41 21.93 -1.62
C PHE A 648 -23.30 22.24 -0.62
N THR A 649 -23.19 21.43 0.43
CA THR A 649 -22.31 21.68 1.59
C THR A 649 -20.97 20.97 1.47
N HIS A 650 -20.93 19.78 0.87
CA HIS A 650 -19.74 18.95 0.80
C HIS A 650 -19.35 18.69 -0.65
N GLY A 651 -18.06 18.80 -0.93
CA GLY A 651 -17.49 18.42 -2.21
C GLY A 651 -17.41 16.89 -2.37
N ASN A 652 -17.25 16.45 -3.61
CA ASN A 652 -16.94 15.09 -4.00
C ASN A 652 -17.94 14.03 -3.48
N MET A 653 -19.24 14.32 -3.62
CA MET A 653 -20.31 13.39 -3.24
C MET A 653 -21.15 12.88 -4.41
N GLY A 654 -21.17 13.58 -5.53
CA GLY A 654 -22.02 13.25 -6.68
C GLY A 654 -21.23 13.09 -7.97
N TRP A 655 -21.91 13.13 -9.12
CA TRP A 655 -21.28 12.83 -10.41
C TRP A 655 -22.01 13.46 -11.59
N LYS A 656 -21.79 12.91 -12.78
CA LYS A 656 -22.12 13.50 -14.07
C LYS A 656 -23.57 13.27 -14.48
N ILE A 657 -24.14 14.32 -15.05
CA ILE A 657 -25.33 14.30 -15.89
C ILE A 657 -24.91 14.70 -17.30
N HIS A 658 -25.13 13.81 -18.26
CA HIS A 658 -24.97 14.07 -19.68
C HIS A 658 -26.30 14.61 -20.23
N ILE A 659 -26.27 15.82 -20.78
CA ILE A 659 -27.42 16.47 -21.39
C ILE A 659 -27.35 16.23 -22.90
N VAL A 660 -28.36 15.57 -23.46
CA VAL A 660 -28.41 15.16 -24.87
C VAL A 660 -29.62 15.76 -25.60
N ASP A 661 -29.51 15.93 -26.92
CA ASP A 661 -30.65 16.34 -27.75
C ASP A 661 -31.52 15.14 -28.17
N SER A 662 -30.92 13.96 -28.29
CA SER A 662 -31.61 12.73 -28.63
C SER A 662 -30.96 11.49 -28.00
N TYR A 663 -31.79 10.56 -27.55
CA TYR A 663 -31.37 9.26 -27.02
C TYR A 663 -30.86 8.30 -28.12
N THR A 664 -31.09 8.58 -29.41
CA THR A 664 -30.67 7.71 -30.53
C THR A 664 -29.15 7.62 -30.67
N ASN A 665 -28.40 8.66 -30.30
CA ASN A 665 -26.93 8.69 -30.42
C ASN A 665 -26.22 7.78 -29.41
N LEU A 666 -26.88 7.37 -28.32
CA LEU A 666 -26.31 6.51 -27.29
C LEU A 666 -26.22 5.03 -27.71
N ARG A 667 -27.02 4.59 -28.70
CA ARG A 667 -27.00 3.21 -29.22
C ARG A 667 -25.82 2.92 -30.16
N ASN A 668 -25.21 3.94 -30.76
CA ASN A 668 -24.14 3.77 -31.76
C ASN A 668 -22.71 3.80 -31.18
N GLY A 669 -22.54 4.12 -29.90
CA GLY A 669 -21.23 4.19 -29.22
C GLY A 669 -20.69 2.86 -28.69
N ALA A 670 -21.41 1.75 -28.87
CA ALA A 670 -21.04 0.42 -28.37
C ALA A 670 -20.56 -0.54 -29.48
N ARG A 671 -19.71 -0.05 -30.41
CA ARG A 671 -18.88 -0.95 -31.23
C ARG A 671 -17.43 -0.82 -30.75
N PRO A 672 -16.76 -1.91 -30.35
CA PRO A 672 -15.33 -1.85 -30.14
C PRO A 672 -14.70 -1.53 -31.50
N LEU A 673 -13.94 -0.44 -31.58
CA LEU A 673 -12.99 -0.26 -32.67
C LEU A 673 -11.94 -1.37 -32.53
N THR A 674 -12.20 -2.53 -33.13
CA THR A 674 -11.15 -3.47 -33.48
C THR A 674 -10.27 -2.78 -34.51
N TRP A 675 -9.12 -2.29 -34.09
CA TRP A 675 -8.04 -1.93 -35.01
C TRP A 675 -7.49 -3.23 -35.60
N SER A 676 -8.15 -3.74 -36.64
CA SER A 676 -7.54 -4.71 -37.52
C SER A 676 -6.51 -3.98 -38.38
N LEU A 677 -5.25 -4.01 -37.92
CA LEU A 677 -4.09 -3.73 -38.75
C LEU A 677 -4.03 -4.78 -39.87
N ALA A 678 -4.68 -4.50 -40.99
CA ALA A 678 -4.43 -5.21 -42.23
C ALA A 678 -3.10 -4.71 -42.78
N ILE A 679 -2.03 -5.45 -42.48
CA ILE A 679 -0.73 -5.28 -43.14
C ILE A 679 -0.93 -5.69 -44.61
N ILE A 680 -1.05 -4.70 -45.49
CA ILE A 680 -1.00 -4.91 -46.93
C ILE A 680 0.48 -5.10 -47.28
N LEU A 681 0.89 -6.36 -47.42
CA LEU A 681 2.16 -6.74 -48.05
C LEU A 681 2.06 -6.42 -49.55
N LEU A 682 2.70 -5.33 -49.98
CA LEU A 682 3.00 -5.07 -51.39
C LEU A 682 4.22 -5.92 -51.79
N PRO A 683 4.16 -6.72 -52.86
CA PRO A 683 5.33 -7.40 -53.38
C PRO A 683 6.15 -6.42 -54.21
N TRP A 684 7.38 -6.13 -53.77
CA TRP A 684 8.39 -5.52 -54.62
C TRP A 684 8.89 -6.56 -55.63
N MET A 685 8.35 -6.48 -56.85
CA MET A 685 8.94 -7.12 -58.02
C MET A 685 10.05 -6.23 -58.58
N VAL A 686 11.23 -6.84 -58.61
CA VAL A 686 12.41 -6.57 -59.42
C VAL A 686 12.11 -5.90 -60.75
N LEU A 687 12.81 -4.80 -61.06
CA LEU A 687 13.14 -4.40 -62.42
C LEU A 687 14.56 -3.83 -62.46
N GLN A 688 15.37 -4.49 -63.28
CA GLN A 688 16.74 -4.14 -63.66
C GLN A 688 16.80 -2.72 -64.26
N TYR A 689 17.81 -1.93 -63.85
CA TYR A 689 18.90 -1.44 -64.71
C TYR A 689 20.04 -0.90 -63.83
#